data_AF-A0A8T5DRA9-F1
#
_entry.id   AF-A0A8T5DRA9-F1
#
_cell.length_a   1.000
_cell.length_b   1.000
_cell.length_c   1.000
_cell.angle_alpha   90.00
_cell.angle_beta   90.00
_cell.angle_gamma   90.00
#
_symmetry.space_group_name_H-M   'P 1'
#
loop_
_entity.id
_entity.type
_entity.pdbx_description
1 polymer ?
#
loop_
_entity_poly.entity_id
_entity_poly.type
_entity_poly.pdbx_seq_one_letter_code
_entity_poly.pdbx_strand_id
1 'polypeptide(L)'
;MRVFALVTILMIASMAPMAVNGEVSENDSQKLGAPLSENWDDAPLTYGFSAAVRSAFARVSDLSQYSEIQLEQTTQWIVVSQYPVGESVRDLDNVWTVDIDSNTAIELFSEWQDDGFIETAYPLVEKTMNPKWTPDDSLYGDQWHLENTGQTNGGVIGEDVNITGAWNNYRGSGVVIGIVDDGLDWNHADLDNYYADTLDYDFCGNDGDPTPSSNNGHGTSAAGVAAAAGNNSIGVSGAAPLASLAGLQLISCSTTDTREGNALSHERQSIDIYSNSWGPSDNGRTVEAPGPLMLAAFENDVSQGRGGLGNVITWAAGNGLDDDDNSNYDGYANSRHTIAVTAVTHKGEQSWYAEPGANILVAAPSDGDGEGITTTDIEGSGGYENGDYTDGFGGTSSATPLASGVIALMMDANPNLAYRDIQHILVQTCRKNDASDSSWSTNGAGHLVSHKYGFGVVDASAAVNLALNWNNVDEEISYLSGNLDMNDLNIPDNSNAVTDTISVTESIKVEHVEVIVDISHDYRGDLEIILTSPQGTQNILSEKHGDSGNNWNNWMFTSVHSWDEDSTGTWTISVQDQGNEDDGTFHDWELNIYGTELNPDRDGDNLTNSDETEVYGTDPDDIDTDDDQVNDGLEIQVYGTDPLDTDTDGDGLDDGREIFVNGTNPLLTDTDGDGLSDGQEVIIFGTNPLVPDLDEDEDSYYWFQDCNDSDASIHPGATEILNGIDENCDGQWDEGFNSSDTDFDGLTDFGEYHFFNTDLNLQDTDGDMLSDGDEVLVYLSNPLVYDNDTDQDGYYWFQDCNDTNDQINPDMIELLDGIDNNCSGQIDEDFIGLDRDQDGLPDLEEFNIINTDPLDNDTDNDGLSDGEEIFNTATNPLVPDLDEDGDGFRWFEECNDEDINIYPGAIELWNGIDDDCDEQIDDGVNRYQYLIAPNSSEITLNSTSEKLQLSIDFNLSNSIKQDLGLEYIWKRNGATISQQEILNQEPIDCSKNNTGFSAVLCAQNGTVGPYPILVVITDINGGQISYSWNVSYFVWHAPEPVEKEDNSGDLDGGSKSLNELEMGTIASIIAGSVVIVLLVVLLLVRQGRSGVKPPKQPPTGGFNPPPPSQFSNVRSAPILPDLNNKWK
;
A
#
# COMPACT_ATOMS: atom_id res chain seq x y z
N MET A 1 -0.11 38.95 -44.91
CA MET A 1 -0.86 39.65 -45.98
C MET A 1 -2.11 38.85 -46.31
N ARG A 2 -3.31 39.34 -45.91
CA ARG A 2 -4.67 38.92 -46.34
C ARG A 2 -4.98 37.40 -46.37
N VAL A 3 -5.67 36.82 -45.38
CA VAL A 3 -7.13 36.92 -45.03
C VAL A 3 -8.02 35.91 -45.77
N PHE A 4 -8.91 35.26 -44.99
CA PHE A 4 -10.02 34.31 -45.24
C PHE A 4 -9.77 32.97 -44.49
N ALA A 5 -10.37 32.64 -43.32
CA ALA A 5 -11.75 32.74 -42.79
C ALA A 5 -12.71 31.65 -43.33
N LEU A 6 -13.59 30.99 -42.55
CA LEU A 6 -13.90 31.02 -41.09
C LEU A 6 -14.68 29.72 -40.72
N VAL A 7 -14.63 29.24 -39.45
CA VAL A 7 -15.59 28.29 -38.80
C VAL A 7 -15.65 26.85 -39.39
N THR A 8 -15.78 25.74 -38.65
CA THR A 8 -16.17 25.44 -37.24
C THR A 8 -15.26 24.35 -36.62
N ILE A 9 -14.95 24.41 -35.33
CA ILE A 9 -14.65 23.29 -34.38
C ILE A 9 -14.31 23.91 -32.99
N LEU A 10 -14.51 23.14 -31.90
CA LEU A 10 -14.40 23.49 -30.46
C LEU A 10 -15.50 24.42 -29.88
N MET A 11 -16.44 23.80 -29.15
CA MET A 11 -17.04 24.24 -27.87
C MET A 11 -18.12 23.23 -27.45
N ILE A 12 -17.78 22.28 -26.57
CA ILE A 12 -18.73 21.52 -25.73
C ILE A 12 -18.03 21.22 -24.40
N ALA A 13 -18.37 22.00 -23.38
CA ALA A 13 -18.22 21.74 -21.95
C ALA A 13 -19.24 22.64 -21.23
N SER A 14 -19.71 22.24 -20.05
CA SER A 14 -20.64 22.94 -19.14
C SER A 14 -21.83 23.72 -19.78
N MET A 15 -23.02 23.12 -19.75
CA MET A 15 -24.30 23.77 -19.36
C MET A 15 -25.34 22.68 -19.06
N ALA A 16 -25.79 22.59 -17.81
CA ALA A 16 -26.88 21.69 -17.41
C ALA A 16 -28.27 22.26 -17.77
N PRO A 17 -29.28 21.41 -18.06
CA PRO A 17 -30.69 21.80 -18.12
C PRO A 17 -31.46 21.39 -16.86
N MET A 18 -32.22 22.33 -16.30
CA MET A 18 -33.10 22.16 -15.13
C MET A 18 -33.98 20.90 -15.17
N ALA A 19 -34.18 20.29 -14.00
CA ALA A 19 -35.13 19.20 -13.79
C ALA A 19 -36.58 19.59 -14.12
N VAL A 20 -37.37 18.59 -14.52
CA VAL A 20 -38.83 18.67 -14.59
C VAL A 20 -39.39 17.37 -14.01
N ASN A 21 -40.08 17.45 -12.87
CA ASN A 21 -40.57 16.27 -12.16
C ASN A 21 -41.44 15.36 -13.04
N GLY A 22 -41.02 14.10 -13.12
CA GLY A 22 -41.83 12.97 -13.55
C GLY A 22 -41.47 11.79 -12.65
N GLU A 23 -42.46 11.23 -11.96
CA GLU A 23 -42.29 10.12 -11.00
C GLU A 23 -41.58 8.93 -11.68
N VAL A 24 -40.35 8.62 -11.25
CA VAL A 24 -39.65 7.40 -11.66
C VAL A 24 -40.17 6.24 -10.79
N SER A 25 -40.67 5.21 -11.45
CA SER A 25 -41.05 3.96 -10.80
C SER A 25 -39.85 3.02 -10.70
N GLU A 26 -39.74 2.30 -9.58
CA GLU A 26 -38.83 1.16 -9.42
C GLU A 26 -38.92 0.20 -10.63
N ASN A 27 -37.78 0.00 -11.31
CA ASN A 27 -37.35 -1.16 -12.13
C ASN A 27 -36.61 -0.73 -13.42
N ASP A 28 -35.28 -0.81 -13.39
CA ASP A 28 -34.50 -1.30 -14.54
C ASP A 28 -33.35 -2.18 -14.02
N SER A 29 -33.71 -3.37 -13.55
CA SER A 29 -32.75 -4.38 -13.11
C SER A 29 -31.90 -4.86 -14.28
N GLN A 30 -30.59 -5.02 -14.05
CA GLN A 30 -29.66 -5.51 -15.08
C GLN A 30 -30.15 -6.86 -15.66
N LYS A 31 -30.24 -6.93 -16.99
CA LYS A 31 -30.89 -8.02 -17.72
C LYS A 31 -29.98 -9.23 -17.88
N LEU A 32 -29.80 -9.98 -16.79
CA LEU A 32 -28.91 -11.15 -16.67
C LEU A 32 -29.31 -12.39 -17.51
N GLY A 33 -30.41 -12.33 -18.29
CA GLY A 33 -30.86 -13.44 -19.12
C GLY A 33 -31.61 -14.51 -18.32
N ALA A 34 -31.18 -15.77 -18.41
CA ALA A 34 -31.83 -16.90 -17.73
C ALA A 34 -30.81 -17.87 -17.08
N PRO A 35 -30.05 -17.40 -16.07
CA PRO A 35 -29.04 -18.20 -15.38
C PRO A 35 -29.67 -19.34 -14.59
N LEU A 36 -28.98 -20.48 -14.45
CA LEU A 36 -29.54 -21.62 -13.72
C LEU A 36 -29.62 -21.37 -12.20
N SER A 37 -30.83 -21.39 -11.64
CA SER A 37 -31.06 -21.30 -10.19
C SER A 37 -30.34 -22.42 -9.42
N GLU A 38 -29.68 -22.05 -8.32
CA GLU A 38 -29.10 -23.00 -7.37
C GLU A 38 -30.16 -23.79 -6.60
N ASN A 39 -31.39 -23.27 -6.46
CA ASN A 39 -32.44 -23.94 -5.71
C ASN A 39 -33.07 -25.09 -6.51
N TRP A 40 -32.97 -26.30 -5.97
CA TRP A 40 -33.50 -27.53 -6.56
C TRP A 40 -35.03 -27.54 -6.75
N ASP A 41 -35.78 -26.78 -5.96
CA ASP A 41 -37.24 -26.66 -6.08
C ASP A 41 -37.63 -25.82 -7.33
N ASP A 42 -36.77 -24.88 -7.74
CA ASP A 42 -37.02 -23.95 -8.86
C ASP A 42 -36.47 -24.46 -10.20
N ALA A 43 -35.47 -25.36 -10.18
CA ALA A 43 -34.87 -25.97 -11.38
C ALA A 43 -34.95 -27.53 -11.43
N PRO A 44 -36.13 -28.15 -11.26
CA PRO A 44 -36.28 -29.59 -11.07
C PRO A 44 -35.94 -30.50 -12.29
N LEU A 45 -35.93 -29.99 -13.53
CA LEU A 45 -35.55 -30.74 -14.73
C LEU A 45 -34.02 -30.84 -14.85
N THR A 46 -33.31 -29.72 -14.69
CA THR A 46 -31.84 -29.70 -14.69
C THR A 46 -31.25 -30.45 -13.51
N TYR A 47 -31.87 -30.37 -12.33
CA TYR A 47 -31.56 -31.21 -11.17
C TYR A 47 -31.88 -32.70 -11.38
N GLY A 48 -32.58 -33.06 -12.46
CA GLY A 48 -32.77 -34.44 -12.93
C GLY A 48 -31.60 -35.01 -13.73
N PHE A 49 -30.64 -34.20 -14.17
CA PHE A 49 -29.43 -34.65 -14.87
C PHE A 49 -28.29 -35.04 -13.90
N SER A 50 -27.16 -35.50 -14.44
CA SER A 50 -25.94 -35.68 -13.62
C SER A 50 -25.35 -34.33 -13.23
N ALA A 51 -24.63 -34.28 -12.10
CA ALA A 51 -23.99 -33.06 -11.62
C ALA A 51 -23.12 -32.38 -12.69
N ALA A 52 -22.32 -33.14 -13.43
CA ALA A 52 -21.49 -32.62 -14.52
C ALA A 52 -22.29 -31.96 -15.66
N VAL A 53 -23.49 -32.46 -15.98
CA VAL A 53 -24.40 -31.84 -16.97
C VAL A 53 -25.07 -30.60 -16.39
N ARG A 54 -25.53 -30.64 -15.12
CA ARG A 54 -26.13 -29.48 -14.44
C ARG A 54 -25.12 -28.33 -14.30
N SER A 55 -23.90 -28.61 -13.85
CA SER A 55 -22.82 -27.62 -13.77
C SER A 55 -22.36 -27.13 -15.15
N ALA A 56 -22.54 -27.92 -16.21
CA ALA A 56 -22.35 -27.43 -17.57
C ALA A 56 -23.43 -26.42 -17.97
N PHE A 57 -24.71 -26.70 -17.70
CA PHE A 57 -25.82 -25.75 -17.89
C PHE A 57 -25.59 -24.45 -17.12
N ALA A 58 -25.30 -24.54 -15.82
CA ALA A 58 -25.03 -23.37 -14.97
C ALA A 58 -23.97 -22.46 -15.59
N ARG A 59 -22.78 -23.01 -15.89
CA ARG A 59 -21.71 -22.25 -16.56
C ARG A 59 -22.20 -21.61 -17.85
N VAL A 60 -22.74 -22.35 -18.82
CA VAL A 60 -23.04 -21.76 -20.14
C VAL A 60 -24.21 -20.76 -20.13
N SER A 61 -25.09 -20.83 -19.12
CA SER A 61 -26.23 -19.93 -18.94
C SER A 61 -25.88 -18.54 -18.40
N ASP A 62 -24.72 -18.42 -17.75
CA ASP A 62 -24.16 -17.12 -17.39
C ASP A 62 -23.75 -16.37 -18.67
N LEU A 63 -24.33 -15.19 -18.89
CA LEU A 63 -24.09 -14.41 -20.10
C LEU A 63 -22.81 -13.57 -20.04
N SER A 64 -22.22 -13.37 -18.86
CA SER A 64 -21.02 -12.54 -18.68
C SER A 64 -19.78 -13.08 -19.42
N GLN A 65 -19.67 -14.41 -19.56
CA GLN A 65 -18.53 -15.07 -20.21
C GLN A 65 -18.44 -14.83 -21.74
N TYR A 66 -19.44 -14.20 -22.36
CA TYR A 66 -19.52 -13.97 -23.80
C TYR A 66 -19.39 -12.49 -24.10
N SER A 67 -18.47 -12.14 -25.02
CA SER A 67 -18.40 -10.77 -25.53
C SER A 67 -19.71 -10.36 -26.23
N GLU A 68 -20.03 -9.06 -26.20
CA GLU A 68 -21.20 -8.50 -26.89
C GLU A 68 -21.34 -9.00 -28.33
N ILE A 69 -20.21 -9.04 -29.07
CA ILE A 69 -20.13 -9.48 -30.46
C ILE A 69 -20.55 -10.95 -30.64
N GLN A 70 -20.28 -11.82 -29.66
CA GLN A 70 -20.72 -13.22 -29.68
C GLN A 70 -22.22 -13.35 -29.35
N LEU A 71 -22.72 -12.54 -28.41
CA LEU A 71 -24.14 -12.49 -28.08
C LEU A 71 -24.94 -11.94 -29.27
N GLU A 72 -24.56 -10.78 -29.83
CA GLU A 72 -25.16 -10.16 -31.03
C GLU A 72 -25.25 -11.14 -32.20
N GLN A 73 -24.21 -11.94 -32.45
CA GLN A 73 -24.15 -12.88 -33.58
C GLN A 73 -24.87 -14.21 -33.32
N THR A 74 -25.32 -14.47 -32.08
CA THR A 74 -26.01 -15.72 -31.75
C THR A 74 -27.46 -15.69 -32.25
N THR A 75 -27.80 -16.66 -33.11
CA THR A 75 -29.15 -16.83 -33.69
C THR A 75 -29.84 -18.14 -33.25
N GLN A 76 -29.16 -18.96 -32.45
CA GLN A 76 -29.69 -20.20 -31.88
C GLN A 76 -29.38 -20.27 -30.39
N TRP A 77 -30.35 -20.68 -29.60
CA TRP A 77 -30.25 -20.80 -28.15
C TRP A 77 -30.70 -22.19 -27.70
N ILE A 78 -30.18 -22.66 -26.57
CA ILE A 78 -30.62 -23.90 -25.92
C ILE A 78 -31.43 -23.53 -24.68
N VAL A 79 -32.62 -24.10 -24.55
CA VAL A 79 -33.60 -23.75 -23.51
C VAL A 79 -34.07 -25.02 -22.80
N VAL A 80 -34.07 -25.01 -21.46
CA VAL A 80 -34.62 -26.11 -20.65
C VAL A 80 -36.05 -25.77 -20.25
N SER A 81 -37.02 -26.57 -20.68
CA SER A 81 -38.45 -26.33 -20.40
C SER A 81 -39.28 -27.61 -20.45
N GLN A 82 -40.24 -27.74 -19.53
CA GLN A 82 -41.26 -28.79 -19.59
C GLN A 82 -42.15 -28.68 -20.85
N TYR A 83 -42.18 -27.52 -21.50
CA TYR A 83 -42.99 -27.25 -22.68
C TYR A 83 -42.16 -27.29 -23.97
N PRO A 84 -42.72 -27.77 -25.10
CA PRO A 84 -42.02 -27.80 -26.38
C PRO A 84 -41.90 -26.39 -26.98
N VAL A 85 -40.80 -25.70 -26.66
CA VAL A 85 -40.50 -24.33 -27.13
C VAL A 85 -39.68 -24.27 -28.43
N GLY A 86 -39.05 -25.38 -28.86
CA GLY A 86 -38.18 -25.43 -30.03
C GLY A 86 -38.05 -26.82 -30.66
N GLU A 87 -36.96 -27.08 -31.39
CA GLU A 87 -36.61 -28.46 -31.81
C GLU A 87 -35.98 -29.22 -30.63
N SER A 88 -36.37 -30.48 -30.42
CA SER A 88 -35.87 -31.28 -29.29
C SER A 88 -34.39 -31.61 -29.46
N VAL A 89 -33.57 -31.26 -28.46
CA VAL A 89 -32.16 -31.64 -28.38
C VAL A 89 -32.05 -33.16 -28.23
N ARG A 90 -31.04 -33.77 -28.86
CA ARG A 90 -30.84 -35.22 -28.78
C ARG A 90 -30.20 -35.60 -27.45
N ASP A 91 -30.65 -36.72 -26.88
CA ASP A 91 -30.11 -37.36 -25.69
C ASP A 91 -30.24 -36.56 -24.36
N LEU A 92 -30.98 -35.45 -24.37
CA LEU A 92 -31.42 -34.70 -23.17
C LEU A 92 -32.94 -34.46 -23.24
N ASP A 93 -33.71 -35.02 -22.29
CA ASP A 93 -35.16 -34.84 -22.22
C ASP A 93 -35.53 -33.43 -21.71
N ASN A 94 -36.55 -32.81 -22.30
CA ASN A 94 -37.06 -31.45 -21.96
C ASN A 94 -36.08 -30.30 -22.27
N VAL A 95 -35.13 -30.52 -23.19
CA VAL A 95 -34.19 -29.51 -23.68
C VAL A 95 -34.42 -29.24 -25.16
N TRP A 96 -34.41 -27.97 -25.55
CA TRP A 96 -34.87 -27.51 -26.86
C TRP A 96 -33.89 -26.52 -27.50
N THR A 97 -33.63 -26.63 -28.80
CA THR A 97 -32.97 -25.60 -29.60
C THR A 97 -34.02 -24.64 -30.14
N VAL A 98 -33.83 -23.34 -29.88
CA VAL A 98 -34.73 -22.25 -30.27
C VAL A 98 -33.99 -21.28 -31.17
N ASP A 99 -34.50 -21.07 -32.39
CA ASP A 99 -34.00 -20.06 -33.31
C ASP A 99 -34.59 -18.69 -32.94
N ILE A 100 -33.78 -17.79 -32.40
CA ILE A 100 -34.19 -16.45 -31.96
C ILE A 100 -33.05 -15.44 -32.14
N ASP A 101 -33.42 -14.20 -32.47
CA ASP A 101 -32.49 -13.08 -32.64
C ASP A 101 -31.99 -12.57 -31.28
N SER A 102 -30.68 -12.34 -31.17
CA SER A 102 -29.97 -11.88 -29.98
C SER A 102 -30.62 -10.67 -29.30
N ASN A 103 -31.04 -9.69 -30.10
CA ASN A 103 -31.69 -8.44 -29.68
C ASN A 103 -33.07 -8.63 -29.00
N THR A 104 -33.56 -9.85 -28.85
CA THR A 104 -34.81 -10.17 -28.14
C THR A 104 -34.71 -11.44 -27.30
N ALA A 105 -33.67 -12.27 -27.49
CA ALA A 105 -33.47 -13.51 -26.76
C ALA A 105 -33.31 -13.31 -25.25
N ILE A 106 -32.44 -12.38 -24.84
CA ILE A 106 -32.07 -12.18 -23.43
C ILE A 106 -33.28 -11.72 -22.61
N GLU A 107 -34.00 -10.69 -23.07
CA GLU A 107 -35.22 -10.19 -22.43
C GLU A 107 -36.32 -11.26 -22.37
N LEU A 108 -36.55 -11.99 -23.47
CA LEU A 108 -37.60 -13.00 -23.53
C LEU A 108 -37.32 -14.20 -22.62
N PHE A 109 -36.06 -14.63 -22.49
CA PHE A 109 -35.72 -15.74 -21.61
C PHE A 109 -35.73 -15.34 -20.13
N SER A 110 -35.40 -14.10 -19.79
CA SER A 110 -35.64 -13.54 -18.45
C SER A 110 -37.13 -13.54 -18.11
N GLU A 111 -37.99 -12.96 -18.96
CA GLU A 111 -39.45 -12.98 -18.78
C GLU A 111 -39.98 -14.42 -18.63
N TRP A 112 -39.48 -15.37 -19.44
CA TRP A 112 -39.91 -16.77 -19.38
C TRP A 112 -39.39 -17.54 -18.16
N GLN A 113 -38.31 -17.10 -17.51
CA GLN A 113 -37.81 -17.70 -16.28
C GLN A 113 -38.64 -17.23 -15.09
N ASP A 114 -38.93 -15.93 -15.01
CA ASP A 114 -39.80 -15.33 -13.98
C ASP A 114 -41.23 -15.91 -14.01
N ASP A 115 -41.78 -16.14 -15.21
CA ASP A 115 -43.10 -16.78 -15.40
C ASP A 115 -43.08 -18.30 -15.12
N GLY A 116 -41.92 -18.89 -14.77
CA GLY A 116 -41.73 -20.31 -14.51
C GLY A 116 -41.93 -21.21 -15.74
N PHE A 117 -41.72 -20.65 -16.94
CA PHE A 117 -41.92 -21.33 -18.22
C PHE A 117 -40.65 -22.04 -18.72
N ILE A 118 -39.47 -21.58 -18.31
CA ILE A 118 -38.16 -22.21 -18.53
C ILE A 118 -37.37 -22.28 -17.21
N GLU A 119 -36.41 -23.19 -17.11
CA GLU A 119 -35.48 -23.24 -15.96
C GLU A 119 -34.18 -22.47 -16.21
N THR A 120 -33.74 -22.43 -17.48
CA THR A 120 -32.53 -21.73 -17.92
C THR A 120 -32.47 -21.71 -19.46
N ALA A 121 -31.77 -20.72 -20.03
CA ALA A 121 -31.41 -20.67 -21.45
C ALA A 121 -29.96 -20.23 -21.65
N TYR A 122 -29.32 -20.65 -22.75
CA TYR A 122 -27.95 -20.26 -23.09
C TYR A 122 -27.71 -20.10 -24.61
N PRO A 123 -26.75 -19.25 -25.02
CA PRO A 123 -26.44 -19.00 -26.43
C PRO A 123 -25.63 -20.15 -27.06
N LEU A 124 -26.03 -20.63 -28.24
CA LEU A 124 -25.33 -21.69 -28.97
C LEU A 124 -24.22 -21.10 -29.87
N VAL A 125 -23.17 -20.55 -29.24
CA VAL A 125 -22.04 -19.90 -29.92
C VAL A 125 -21.20 -20.93 -30.71
N GLU A 126 -20.92 -20.67 -31.99
CA GLU A 126 -20.00 -21.51 -32.78
C GLU A 126 -18.56 -21.40 -32.25
N LYS A 127 -17.93 -22.55 -31.95
CA LYS A 127 -16.53 -22.62 -31.49
C LYS A 127 -15.63 -23.24 -32.57
N THR A 128 -14.63 -22.49 -33.02
CA THR A 128 -13.60 -23.00 -33.94
C THR A 128 -12.57 -23.80 -33.15
N MET A 129 -12.49 -25.12 -33.41
CA MET A 129 -11.48 -25.99 -32.81
C MET A 129 -10.18 -25.89 -33.61
N ASN A 130 -9.19 -25.18 -33.08
CA ASN A 130 -7.82 -25.29 -33.55
C ASN A 130 -7.21 -26.62 -33.08
N PRO A 131 -6.37 -27.29 -33.89
CA PRO A 131 -5.54 -28.38 -33.37
C PRO A 131 -4.57 -27.82 -32.33
N LYS A 132 -4.36 -28.56 -31.22
CA LYS A 132 -3.27 -28.28 -30.28
C LYS A 132 -1.92 -28.34 -31.01
N TRP A 133 -0.96 -27.53 -30.61
CA TRP A 133 0.43 -27.68 -31.05
C TRP A 133 1.02 -28.98 -30.51
N THR A 134 1.70 -29.71 -31.40
CA THR A 134 2.46 -30.92 -31.10
C THR A 134 3.76 -30.87 -31.90
N PRO A 135 4.92 -31.27 -31.35
CA PRO A 135 6.17 -31.36 -32.10
C PRO A 135 6.08 -32.35 -33.29
N ASP A 136 6.98 -32.21 -34.27
CA ASP A 136 7.02 -33.09 -35.47
C ASP A 136 8.19 -34.09 -35.47
N ASP A 137 8.79 -34.25 -34.28
CA ASP A 137 10.05 -34.94 -34.04
C ASP A 137 9.92 -36.45 -33.97
N SER A 138 11.03 -37.14 -34.24
CA SER A 138 10.98 -38.56 -34.61
C SER A 138 10.65 -39.53 -33.46
N LEU A 139 10.85 -39.11 -32.22
CA LEU A 139 10.66 -39.90 -30.99
C LEU A 139 9.59 -39.28 -30.06
N TYR A 140 8.96 -38.15 -30.41
CA TYR A 140 7.93 -37.51 -29.58
C TYR A 140 6.76 -38.46 -29.23
N GLY A 141 6.41 -39.39 -30.13
CA GLY A 141 5.38 -40.41 -29.86
C GLY A 141 5.72 -41.38 -28.72
N ASP A 142 7.00 -41.53 -28.39
CA ASP A 142 7.51 -42.39 -27.32
C ASP A 142 7.67 -41.61 -25.99
N GLN A 143 7.67 -40.27 -26.04
CA GLN A 143 7.72 -39.34 -24.88
C GLN A 143 6.38 -39.26 -24.12
N TRP A 144 5.96 -40.39 -23.54
CA TRP A 144 4.71 -40.52 -22.77
C TRP A 144 4.57 -39.51 -21.61
N HIS A 145 5.68 -38.98 -21.08
CA HIS A 145 5.67 -37.97 -20.02
C HIS A 145 5.07 -36.62 -20.46
N LEU A 146 5.12 -36.30 -21.76
CA LEU A 146 4.56 -35.07 -22.35
C LEU A 146 3.14 -35.30 -22.91
N GLU A 147 2.86 -36.48 -23.47
CA GLU A 147 1.50 -36.90 -23.84
C GLU A 147 1.33 -38.42 -23.66
N ASN A 148 0.67 -38.84 -22.58
CA ASN A 148 0.39 -40.24 -22.28
C ASN A 148 -0.91 -40.65 -22.98
N THR A 149 -0.75 -41.18 -24.19
CA THR A 149 -1.84 -41.75 -25.00
C THR A 149 -2.13 -43.21 -24.66
N GLY A 150 -1.45 -43.78 -23.66
CA GLY A 150 -1.41 -45.21 -23.40
C GLY A 150 -0.59 -45.97 -24.46
N GLN A 151 0.43 -45.33 -25.03
CA GLN A 151 1.31 -45.93 -26.06
C GLN A 151 2.16 -47.09 -25.51
N THR A 152 2.58 -46.98 -24.26
CA THR A 152 3.39 -47.94 -23.50
C THR A 152 2.55 -49.04 -22.82
N ASN A 153 3.16 -50.17 -22.44
CA ASN A 153 2.45 -51.37 -21.97
C ASN A 153 2.01 -51.28 -20.49
N GLY A 154 1.10 -50.36 -20.20
CA GLY A 154 0.53 -50.17 -18.87
C GLY A 154 0.09 -48.74 -18.57
N GLY A 155 0.41 -47.79 -19.44
CA GLY A 155 0.21 -46.36 -19.21
C GLY A 155 -1.26 -45.98 -19.10
N VAL A 156 -1.56 -45.04 -18.21
CA VAL A 156 -2.89 -44.48 -17.99
C VAL A 156 -3.00 -43.16 -18.74
N ILE A 157 -4.04 -43.02 -19.58
CA ILE A 157 -4.21 -41.84 -20.43
C ILE A 157 -4.41 -40.60 -19.57
N GLY A 158 -3.57 -39.57 -19.77
CA GLY A 158 -3.55 -38.35 -18.96
C GLY A 158 -2.69 -38.44 -17.69
N GLU A 159 -1.98 -39.54 -17.45
CA GLU A 159 -0.87 -39.57 -16.49
C GLU A 159 0.42 -39.10 -17.17
N ASP A 160 0.40 -37.79 -17.46
CA ASP A 160 1.44 -36.94 -18.04
C ASP A 160 1.34 -35.54 -17.37
N VAL A 161 2.20 -34.60 -17.79
CA VAL A 161 2.18 -33.19 -17.32
C VAL A 161 1.18 -32.29 -18.08
N ASN A 162 0.29 -32.83 -18.93
CA ASN A 162 -0.76 -32.10 -19.66
C ASN A 162 -0.24 -30.89 -20.48
N ILE A 163 0.95 -31.01 -21.09
CA ILE A 163 1.69 -29.85 -21.62
C ILE A 163 1.13 -29.26 -22.92
N THR A 164 0.38 -30.06 -23.69
CA THR A 164 -0.13 -29.69 -25.02
C THR A 164 -1.20 -28.58 -25.02
N GLY A 165 -1.63 -28.10 -23.84
CA GLY A 165 -2.43 -26.87 -23.70
C GLY A 165 -1.57 -25.60 -23.63
N ALA A 166 -0.53 -25.58 -22.79
CA ALA A 166 0.41 -24.46 -22.67
C ALA A 166 1.12 -24.16 -24.00
N TRP A 167 1.66 -25.20 -24.65
CA TRP A 167 2.44 -25.15 -25.90
C TRP A 167 1.79 -24.46 -27.10
N ASN A 168 0.49 -24.16 -27.06
CA ASN A 168 -0.17 -23.36 -28.10
C ASN A 168 0.36 -21.93 -28.12
N ASN A 169 0.66 -21.38 -26.93
CA ASN A 169 1.12 -20.01 -26.73
C ASN A 169 2.56 -19.98 -26.22
N TYR A 170 2.84 -20.72 -25.13
CA TYR A 170 4.07 -20.64 -24.34
C TYR A 170 4.88 -21.94 -24.43
N ARG A 171 6.19 -21.82 -24.67
CA ARG A 171 7.15 -22.92 -24.89
C ARG A 171 8.51 -22.67 -24.21
N GLY A 172 8.61 -21.70 -23.30
CA GLY A 172 9.84 -21.32 -22.57
C GLY A 172 10.60 -20.14 -23.16
N SER A 173 10.00 -19.40 -24.10
CA SER A 173 10.67 -18.39 -24.92
C SER A 173 11.32 -17.27 -24.10
N GLY A 174 12.64 -17.28 -24.01
CA GLY A 174 13.42 -16.24 -23.33
C GLY A 174 13.77 -16.56 -21.86
N VAL A 175 13.36 -17.73 -21.38
CA VAL A 175 13.75 -18.27 -20.06
C VAL A 175 15.03 -19.10 -20.20
N VAL A 176 15.91 -19.06 -19.22
CA VAL A 176 17.19 -19.79 -19.22
C VAL A 176 17.23 -20.84 -18.09
N ILE A 177 17.47 -22.10 -18.46
CA ILE A 177 17.61 -23.23 -17.53
C ILE A 177 19.08 -23.66 -17.44
N GLY A 178 19.68 -23.50 -16.27
CA GLY A 178 21.00 -24.02 -15.93
C GLY A 178 20.91 -25.47 -15.45
N ILE A 179 21.61 -26.38 -16.13
CA ILE A 179 21.68 -27.81 -15.75
C ILE A 179 22.96 -28.02 -14.92
N VAL A 180 22.80 -28.21 -13.62
CA VAL A 180 23.91 -28.36 -12.66
C VAL A 180 24.22 -29.84 -12.44
N ASP A 181 25.16 -30.40 -13.21
CA ASP A 181 25.29 -31.85 -13.37
C ASP A 181 26.69 -32.34 -13.82
N ASP A 182 26.80 -33.52 -14.45
CA ASP A 182 28.04 -34.20 -14.84
C ASP A 182 28.63 -33.77 -16.19
N GLY A 183 27.89 -32.91 -16.92
CA GLY A 183 28.25 -32.25 -18.18
C GLY A 183 27.06 -32.16 -19.14
N LEU A 184 27.15 -31.26 -20.13
CA LEU A 184 26.10 -31.06 -21.14
C LEU A 184 26.74 -31.09 -22.54
N ASP A 185 26.34 -32.04 -23.38
CA ASP A 185 26.82 -32.17 -24.76
C ASP A 185 26.17 -31.08 -25.64
N TRP A 186 26.60 -29.83 -25.42
CA TRP A 186 25.97 -28.61 -25.92
C TRP A 186 25.85 -28.48 -27.44
N ASN A 187 26.65 -29.26 -28.17
CA ASN A 187 26.64 -29.30 -29.63
C ASN A 187 25.74 -30.41 -30.19
N HIS A 188 25.05 -31.17 -29.32
CA HIS A 188 24.05 -32.15 -29.69
C HIS A 188 22.94 -31.49 -30.53
N ALA A 189 22.56 -32.13 -31.64
CA ALA A 189 21.71 -31.53 -32.69
C ALA A 189 20.26 -31.18 -32.27
N ASP A 190 19.85 -31.58 -31.05
CA ASP A 190 18.57 -31.27 -30.44
C ASP A 190 18.66 -30.19 -29.34
N LEU A 191 19.88 -29.82 -28.92
CA LEU A 191 20.14 -28.84 -27.85
C LEU A 191 20.74 -27.52 -28.40
N ASP A 192 21.47 -27.57 -29.52
CA ASP A 192 22.26 -26.44 -30.03
C ASP A 192 21.44 -25.22 -30.53
N ASN A 193 20.14 -25.40 -30.79
CA ASN A 193 19.28 -24.38 -31.44
C ASN A 193 19.02 -23.13 -30.59
N TYR A 194 18.96 -23.27 -29.26
CA TYR A 194 18.70 -22.17 -28.31
C TYR A 194 19.75 -22.11 -27.19
N TYR A 195 20.92 -22.72 -27.41
CA TYR A 195 21.94 -22.87 -26.38
C TYR A 195 22.63 -21.55 -26.00
N ALA A 196 22.83 -21.31 -24.70
CA ALA A 196 23.33 -20.04 -24.17
C ALA A 196 24.85 -20.08 -23.89
N ASP A 197 25.66 -20.20 -24.95
CA ASP A 197 27.12 -20.44 -24.91
C ASP A 197 27.98 -19.45 -24.10
N THR A 198 27.42 -18.34 -23.63
CA THR A 198 28.08 -17.37 -22.73
C THR A 198 27.82 -17.59 -21.24
N LEU A 199 26.93 -18.52 -20.87
CA LEU A 199 26.49 -18.77 -19.47
C LEU A 199 26.98 -20.12 -18.92
N ASP A 200 27.84 -20.81 -19.67
CA ASP A 200 28.40 -22.11 -19.30
C ASP A 200 29.58 -22.04 -18.34
N TYR A 201 29.72 -23.06 -17.51
CA TYR A 201 30.92 -23.23 -16.69
C TYR A 201 31.21 -24.69 -16.30
N ASP A 202 32.45 -25.14 -16.55
CA ASP A 202 33.01 -26.34 -15.96
C ASP A 202 33.73 -25.99 -14.66
N PHE A 203 33.12 -26.32 -13.51
CA PHE A 203 33.72 -26.11 -12.19
C PHE A 203 34.83 -27.12 -11.87
N CYS A 204 34.90 -28.25 -12.57
CA CYS A 204 35.94 -29.26 -12.44
C CYS A 204 37.23 -28.86 -13.19
N GLY A 205 37.14 -28.41 -14.44
CA GLY A 205 38.23 -27.88 -15.26
C GLY A 205 38.60 -26.43 -14.96
N ASN A 206 37.62 -25.59 -14.62
CA ASN A 206 37.70 -24.12 -14.45
C ASN A 206 37.87 -23.36 -15.77
N ASP A 207 37.03 -23.69 -16.76
CA ASP A 207 36.78 -22.91 -17.97
C ASP A 207 35.29 -23.02 -18.39
N GLY A 208 34.92 -22.46 -19.55
CA GLY A 208 33.54 -22.39 -20.05
C GLY A 208 33.30 -23.35 -21.21
N ASP A 209 33.56 -24.64 -21.00
CA ASP A 209 33.26 -25.71 -21.96
C ASP A 209 32.71 -26.92 -21.18
N PRO A 210 31.38 -27.05 -21.00
CA PRO A 210 30.77 -28.04 -20.09
C PRO A 210 30.69 -29.44 -20.72
N THR A 211 31.42 -29.68 -21.82
CA THR A 211 31.39 -30.93 -22.60
C THR A 211 31.62 -32.15 -21.70
N PRO A 212 30.69 -33.13 -21.67
CA PRO A 212 30.77 -34.26 -20.76
C PRO A 212 31.92 -35.21 -21.10
N SER A 213 32.39 -35.91 -20.06
CA SER A 213 33.29 -37.03 -20.21
C SER A 213 32.52 -38.29 -20.63
N SER A 214 33.17 -39.25 -21.30
CA SER A 214 32.50 -40.52 -21.62
C SER A 214 32.09 -41.25 -20.34
N ASN A 215 30.86 -41.75 -20.30
CA ASN A 215 30.08 -42.26 -19.17
C ASN A 215 29.48 -41.18 -18.22
N ASN A 216 29.51 -39.90 -18.60
CA ASN A 216 28.87 -38.78 -17.88
C ASN A 216 27.66 -38.24 -18.65
N GLY A 217 26.66 -39.08 -18.96
CA GLY A 217 25.52 -38.70 -19.80
C GLY A 217 24.37 -38.02 -19.06
N HIS A 218 24.44 -37.87 -17.75
CA HIS A 218 23.28 -37.57 -16.90
C HIS A 218 22.74 -36.16 -17.16
N GLY A 219 23.60 -35.14 -17.15
CA GLY A 219 23.23 -33.75 -17.47
C GLY A 219 22.75 -33.56 -18.90
N THR A 220 23.26 -34.36 -19.84
CA THR A 220 22.83 -34.32 -21.26
C THR A 220 21.43 -34.93 -21.43
N SER A 221 21.10 -35.99 -20.69
CA SER A 221 19.75 -36.55 -20.64
C SER A 221 18.75 -35.61 -19.96
N ALA A 222 19.15 -34.99 -18.84
CA ALA A 222 18.34 -34.02 -18.11
C ALA A 222 18.03 -32.76 -18.95
N ALA A 223 19.04 -32.20 -19.64
CA ALA A 223 18.89 -31.07 -20.54
C ALA A 223 17.82 -31.31 -21.62
N GLY A 224 17.79 -32.52 -22.20
CA GLY A 224 16.79 -32.88 -23.21
C GLY A 224 15.36 -32.94 -22.68
N VAL A 225 15.15 -33.44 -21.46
CA VAL A 225 13.83 -33.47 -20.80
C VAL A 225 13.35 -32.04 -20.51
N ALA A 226 14.24 -31.17 -20.04
CA ALA A 226 13.91 -29.77 -19.79
C ALA A 226 13.58 -29.01 -21.08
N ALA A 227 14.49 -29.00 -22.07
CA ALA A 227 14.45 -28.05 -23.18
C ALA A 227 15.14 -28.52 -24.49
N ALA A 228 15.03 -29.79 -24.88
CA ALA A 228 15.33 -30.15 -26.29
C ALA A 228 14.42 -29.39 -27.25
N ALA A 229 14.98 -28.91 -28.36
CA ALA A 229 14.48 -27.75 -29.10
C ALA A 229 13.14 -27.94 -29.81
N GLY A 230 12.75 -29.18 -30.14
CA GLY A 230 11.43 -29.54 -30.65
C GLY A 230 10.99 -28.92 -31.99
N ASN A 231 10.08 -29.58 -32.69
CA ASN A 231 9.56 -29.20 -34.01
C ASN A 231 10.71 -28.86 -34.99
N ASN A 232 11.80 -29.64 -34.92
CA ASN A 232 12.97 -29.55 -35.79
C ASN A 232 13.10 -30.78 -36.72
N SER A 233 12.20 -31.77 -36.53
CA SER A 233 12.11 -33.06 -37.20
C SER A 233 13.25 -34.05 -36.86
N ILE A 234 13.89 -33.88 -35.71
CA ILE A 234 15.02 -34.66 -35.16
C ILE A 234 14.63 -35.09 -33.75
N GLY A 235 14.97 -36.30 -33.32
CA GLY A 235 14.97 -36.64 -31.90
C GLY A 235 13.66 -36.42 -31.16
N VAL A 236 13.70 -35.54 -30.14
CA VAL A 236 12.71 -35.33 -29.07
C VAL A 236 12.34 -33.85 -28.91
N SER A 237 11.31 -33.57 -28.11
CA SER A 237 11.04 -32.23 -27.56
C SER A 237 11.27 -32.24 -26.06
N GLY A 238 11.88 -31.20 -25.51
CA GLY A 238 11.82 -30.93 -24.08
C GLY A 238 10.45 -30.40 -23.68
N ALA A 239 10.23 -30.22 -22.38
CA ALA A 239 9.03 -29.56 -21.86
C ALA A 239 8.95 -28.07 -22.24
N ALA A 240 10.10 -27.39 -22.27
CA ALA A 240 10.25 -26.01 -22.73
C ALA A 240 11.11 -25.91 -24.01
N PRO A 241 10.59 -26.29 -25.19
CA PRO A 241 11.38 -26.39 -26.42
C PRO A 241 11.91 -25.05 -26.96
N LEU A 242 11.48 -23.90 -26.42
CA LEU A 242 12.03 -22.56 -26.74
C LEU A 242 12.80 -21.92 -25.57
N ALA A 243 13.01 -22.63 -24.46
CA ALA A 243 13.92 -22.19 -23.41
C ALA A 243 15.38 -22.34 -23.84
N SER A 244 16.23 -21.50 -23.26
CA SER A 244 17.68 -21.59 -23.46
C SER A 244 18.30 -22.49 -22.40
N LEU A 245 19.35 -23.22 -22.75
CA LEU A 245 20.09 -24.11 -21.85
C LEU A 245 21.49 -23.54 -21.57
N ALA A 246 21.94 -23.68 -20.32
CA ALA A 246 23.32 -23.43 -19.89
C ALA A 246 23.89 -24.67 -19.18
N GLY A 247 25.13 -25.06 -19.50
CA GLY A 247 25.79 -26.23 -18.92
C GLY A 247 26.67 -25.88 -17.72
N LEU A 248 26.32 -26.38 -16.53
CA LEU A 248 27.03 -26.10 -15.28
C LEU A 248 27.63 -27.41 -14.73
N GLN A 249 28.82 -27.77 -15.20
CA GLN A 249 29.45 -29.06 -14.90
C GLN A 249 30.09 -29.03 -13.49
N LEU A 250 29.51 -29.79 -12.56
CA LEU A 250 29.83 -29.82 -11.13
C LEU A 250 30.22 -31.20 -10.61
N ILE A 251 29.38 -32.22 -10.85
CA ILE A 251 29.47 -33.53 -10.16
C ILE A 251 30.35 -34.55 -10.89
N SER A 252 30.93 -34.19 -12.04
CA SER A 252 31.92 -35.00 -12.77
C SER A 252 33.24 -35.19 -11.99
N CYS A 253 33.43 -34.45 -10.90
CA CYS A 253 34.56 -34.55 -9.99
C CYS A 253 34.13 -34.31 -8.53
N SER A 254 35.06 -34.54 -7.57
CA SER A 254 34.82 -34.22 -6.17
C SER A 254 34.64 -32.70 -5.96
N THR A 255 33.52 -32.31 -5.34
CA THR A 255 33.16 -30.92 -5.04
C THR A 255 33.46 -30.53 -3.58
N THR A 256 33.07 -29.32 -3.17
CA THR A 256 33.21 -28.68 -1.84
C THR A 256 32.17 -27.55 -1.72
N ASP A 257 31.65 -27.25 -0.53
CA ASP A 257 30.75 -26.12 -0.18
C ASP A 257 30.91 -24.84 -1.03
N THR A 258 32.13 -24.29 -1.12
CA THR A 258 32.42 -23.08 -1.94
C THR A 258 32.20 -23.26 -3.45
N ARG A 259 32.29 -24.49 -3.95
CA ARG A 259 32.05 -24.85 -5.35
C ARG A 259 30.57 -25.14 -5.59
N GLU A 260 29.88 -25.86 -4.70
CA GLU A 260 28.42 -26.02 -4.79
C GLU A 260 27.75 -24.63 -4.89
N GLY A 261 28.03 -23.73 -3.93
CA GLY A 261 27.44 -22.39 -3.93
C GLY A 261 27.83 -21.52 -5.13
N ASN A 262 29.07 -21.63 -5.63
CA ASN A 262 29.49 -20.91 -6.84
C ASN A 262 28.87 -21.48 -8.14
N ALA A 263 28.43 -22.74 -8.15
CA ALA A 263 27.77 -23.37 -9.28
C ALA A 263 26.26 -23.07 -9.30
N LEU A 264 25.62 -23.13 -8.12
CA LEU A 264 24.24 -22.69 -7.95
C LEU A 264 24.08 -21.21 -8.28
N SER A 265 24.97 -20.34 -7.80
CA SER A 265 24.91 -18.89 -8.04
C SER A 265 25.51 -18.42 -9.38
N HIS A 266 25.70 -19.31 -10.36
CA HIS A 266 26.42 -18.96 -11.60
C HIS A 266 25.59 -18.07 -12.53
N GLU A 267 26.03 -16.82 -12.75
CA GLU A 267 25.33 -15.85 -13.60
C GLU A 267 23.84 -15.66 -13.23
N ARG A 268 23.54 -15.59 -11.92
CA ARG A 268 22.18 -15.49 -11.32
C ARG A 268 21.22 -14.41 -11.84
N GLN A 269 21.71 -13.48 -12.64
CA GLN A 269 20.92 -12.43 -13.31
C GLN A 269 20.53 -12.78 -14.76
N SER A 270 21.07 -13.89 -15.27
CA SER A 270 20.97 -14.35 -16.66
C SER A 270 20.49 -15.80 -16.78
N ILE A 271 20.64 -16.61 -15.73
CA ILE A 271 20.01 -17.92 -15.58
C ILE A 271 18.76 -17.75 -14.71
N ASP A 272 17.60 -18.25 -15.15
CA ASP A 272 16.35 -18.14 -14.39
C ASP A 272 16.13 -19.30 -13.42
N ILE A 273 16.38 -20.53 -13.91
CA ILE A 273 16.05 -21.78 -13.23
C ILE A 273 17.31 -22.65 -13.14
N TYR A 274 17.61 -23.19 -11.95
CA TYR A 274 18.65 -24.20 -11.77
C TYR A 274 18.06 -25.59 -11.53
N SER A 275 18.30 -26.51 -12.47
CA SER A 275 17.94 -27.92 -12.35
C SER A 275 19.08 -28.69 -11.71
N ASN A 276 18.87 -29.20 -10.51
CA ASN A 276 19.84 -29.97 -9.73
C ASN A 276 19.32 -31.40 -9.55
N SER A 277 20.13 -32.39 -9.90
CA SER A 277 19.74 -33.81 -9.85
C SER A 277 20.83 -34.66 -9.20
N TRP A 278 21.31 -34.17 -8.06
CA TRP A 278 22.37 -34.72 -7.23
C TRP A 278 22.15 -34.30 -5.77
N GLY A 279 22.73 -35.04 -4.83
CA GLY A 279 22.61 -34.78 -3.41
C GLY A 279 23.63 -35.58 -2.60
N PRO A 280 23.30 -35.94 -1.35
CA PRO A 280 24.02 -36.93 -0.54
C PRO A 280 24.00 -38.34 -1.15
N SER A 281 24.08 -39.39 -0.33
CA SER A 281 23.94 -40.78 -0.80
C SER A 281 22.65 -41.40 -0.29
N ASP A 282 21.70 -41.54 -1.21
CA ASP A 282 20.46 -42.29 -1.12
C ASP A 282 20.78 -43.75 -0.69
N ASN A 283 20.67 -44.07 0.61
CA ASN A 283 21.01 -45.39 1.17
C ASN A 283 20.35 -45.73 2.53
N GLY A 284 19.36 -44.94 2.96
CA GLY A 284 18.61 -45.06 4.21
C GLY A 284 19.40 -44.66 5.46
N ARG A 285 20.57 -44.00 5.31
CA ARG A 285 21.53 -43.70 6.42
C ARG A 285 22.40 -42.45 6.22
N THR A 286 22.23 -41.70 5.14
CA THR A 286 22.97 -40.44 4.97
C THR A 286 22.10 -39.31 5.47
N VAL A 287 22.64 -38.52 6.39
CA VAL A 287 22.03 -37.26 6.85
C VAL A 287 23.12 -36.23 6.68
N GLU A 288 23.02 -35.46 5.60
CA GLU A 288 24.05 -34.51 5.16
C GLU A 288 23.38 -33.27 4.58
N ALA A 289 23.82 -32.10 5.04
CA ALA A 289 23.27 -30.81 4.64
C ALA A 289 24.32 -29.99 3.87
N PRO A 290 23.88 -29.05 3.01
CA PRO A 290 24.74 -28.04 2.41
C PRO A 290 25.57 -27.31 3.46
N GLY A 291 26.79 -26.95 3.10
CA GLY A 291 27.60 -26.07 3.93
C GLY A 291 27.06 -24.63 3.97
N PRO A 292 27.59 -23.77 4.86
CA PRO A 292 27.11 -22.41 5.03
C PRO A 292 27.37 -21.50 3.82
N LEU A 293 28.21 -21.88 2.86
CA LEU A 293 28.40 -21.11 1.61
C LEU A 293 27.37 -21.51 0.56
N MET A 294 26.93 -22.78 0.54
CA MET A 294 25.82 -23.23 -0.29
C MET A 294 24.46 -22.77 0.26
N LEU A 295 24.26 -22.76 1.59
CA LEU A 295 23.08 -22.14 2.21
C LEU A 295 22.99 -20.63 1.88
N ALA A 296 24.11 -19.90 2.01
CA ALA A 296 24.16 -18.51 1.59
C ALA A 296 24.00 -18.33 0.06
N ALA A 297 24.30 -19.35 -0.76
CA ALA A 297 24.02 -19.29 -2.19
C ALA A 297 22.50 -19.34 -2.44
N PHE A 298 21.78 -20.32 -1.87
CA PHE A 298 20.32 -20.37 -1.90
C PHE A 298 19.69 -19.02 -1.49
N GLU A 299 20.06 -18.48 -0.32
CA GLU A 299 19.56 -17.20 0.20
C GLU A 299 19.81 -16.02 -0.77
N ASN A 300 21.00 -15.91 -1.38
CA ASN A 300 21.32 -14.83 -2.32
C ASN A 300 20.66 -15.03 -3.69
N ASP A 301 20.45 -16.26 -4.13
CA ASP A 301 19.79 -16.57 -5.41
C ASP A 301 18.28 -16.33 -5.34
N VAL A 302 17.60 -16.64 -4.22
CA VAL A 302 16.17 -16.30 -4.05
C VAL A 302 15.92 -14.80 -3.77
N SER A 303 16.87 -14.09 -3.15
CA SER A 303 16.69 -12.66 -2.78
C SER A 303 17.28 -11.65 -3.77
N GLN A 304 18.23 -12.06 -4.63
CA GLN A 304 18.86 -11.17 -5.62
C GLN A 304 18.83 -11.71 -7.06
N GLY A 305 18.50 -12.99 -7.27
CA GLY A 305 18.36 -13.56 -8.60
C GLY A 305 17.30 -12.87 -9.45
N ARG A 306 17.41 -12.98 -10.78
CA ARG A 306 16.43 -12.46 -11.75
C ARG A 306 15.98 -11.01 -11.46
N GLY A 307 16.94 -10.12 -11.14
CA GLY A 307 16.68 -8.71 -10.83
C GLY A 307 15.96 -8.43 -9.50
N GLY A 308 15.82 -9.42 -8.61
CA GLY A 308 15.09 -9.35 -7.35
C GLY A 308 13.88 -10.29 -7.25
N LEU A 309 13.46 -10.92 -8.36
CA LEU A 309 12.38 -11.92 -8.38
C LEU A 309 12.81 -13.27 -7.77
N GLY A 310 14.11 -13.51 -7.63
CA GLY A 310 14.66 -14.77 -7.16
C GLY A 310 14.75 -15.83 -8.25
N ASN A 311 15.86 -16.55 -8.30
CA ASN A 311 16.01 -17.74 -9.14
C ASN A 311 15.11 -18.87 -8.62
N VAL A 312 14.59 -19.69 -9.53
CA VAL A 312 13.90 -20.93 -9.12
C VAL A 312 14.89 -22.08 -9.10
N ILE A 313 14.85 -22.87 -8.04
CA ILE A 313 15.85 -23.90 -7.79
C ILE A 313 15.13 -25.23 -7.60
N THR A 314 15.08 -26.04 -8.65
CA THR A 314 14.44 -27.37 -8.62
C THR A 314 15.46 -28.43 -8.24
N TRP A 315 15.09 -29.32 -7.31
CA TRP A 315 15.96 -30.34 -6.74
C TRP A 315 15.31 -31.73 -6.81
N ALA A 316 16.09 -32.76 -7.14
CA ALA A 316 15.61 -34.13 -7.11
C ALA A 316 15.38 -34.60 -5.66
N ALA A 317 14.20 -35.17 -5.37
CA ALA A 317 13.84 -35.57 -4.01
C ALA A 317 14.59 -36.81 -3.47
N GLY A 318 15.38 -37.51 -4.31
CA GLY A 318 16.12 -38.73 -3.93
C GLY A 318 15.61 -40.01 -4.61
N ASN A 319 16.36 -41.11 -4.48
CA ASN A 319 16.14 -42.41 -5.13
C ASN A 319 16.33 -43.61 -4.17
N GLY A 320 16.30 -43.37 -2.86
CA GLY A 320 16.63 -44.32 -1.79
C GLY A 320 15.47 -45.14 -1.21
N LEU A 321 14.23 -45.04 -1.73
CA LEU A 321 13.05 -45.72 -1.14
C LEU A 321 13.24 -47.24 -0.93
N ASP A 322 13.94 -47.93 -1.83
CA ASP A 322 14.16 -49.39 -1.76
C ASP A 322 15.21 -49.80 -0.68
N ASP A 323 15.88 -48.82 -0.06
CA ASP A 323 16.79 -48.94 1.11
C ASP A 323 16.21 -48.28 2.39
N ASP A 324 14.91 -47.90 2.38
CA ASP A 324 14.17 -47.18 3.44
C ASP A 324 14.71 -45.74 3.72
N ASP A 325 14.92 -44.90 2.69
CA ASP A 325 15.36 -43.49 2.81
C ASP A 325 14.23 -42.44 2.65
N ASN A 326 14.48 -41.18 3.06
CA ASN A 326 13.51 -40.06 3.05
C ASN A 326 14.18 -38.72 2.67
N SER A 327 13.51 -37.96 1.80
CA SER A 327 13.95 -36.67 1.23
C SER A 327 14.24 -35.58 2.27
N ASN A 328 13.62 -35.65 3.46
CA ASN A 328 13.92 -34.77 4.59
C ASN A 328 15.33 -34.98 5.19
N TYR A 329 16.08 -36.02 4.76
CA TYR A 329 17.44 -36.32 5.19
C TYR A 329 18.51 -35.78 4.21
N ASP A 330 18.10 -35.38 3.00
CA ASP A 330 18.89 -34.56 2.08
C ASP A 330 18.68 -33.07 2.39
N GLY A 331 19.66 -32.42 3.02
CA GLY A 331 19.56 -31.00 3.38
C GLY A 331 19.51 -30.01 2.19
N TYR A 332 19.72 -30.46 0.95
CA TYR A 332 19.57 -29.65 -0.27
C TYR A 332 18.12 -29.68 -0.77
N ALA A 333 17.53 -30.88 -0.90
CA ALA A 333 16.12 -31.06 -1.23
C ALA A 333 15.18 -30.62 -0.08
N ASN A 334 15.67 -30.62 1.16
CA ASN A 334 14.95 -30.16 2.35
C ASN A 334 15.04 -28.63 2.56
N SER A 335 15.77 -27.86 1.75
CA SER A 335 15.79 -26.40 1.90
C SER A 335 14.50 -25.75 1.39
N ARG A 336 13.89 -24.84 2.17
CA ARG A 336 12.71 -24.06 1.73
C ARG A 336 12.93 -23.22 0.46
N HIS A 337 14.19 -22.99 0.10
CA HIS A 337 14.59 -22.28 -1.12
C HIS A 337 14.60 -23.17 -2.37
N THR A 338 14.36 -24.49 -2.23
CA THR A 338 14.29 -25.41 -3.37
C THR A 338 12.89 -26.00 -3.54
N ILE A 339 12.59 -26.37 -4.78
CA ILE A 339 11.41 -27.16 -5.14
C ILE A 339 11.85 -28.61 -5.23
N ALA A 340 11.60 -29.39 -4.17
CA ALA A 340 11.84 -30.82 -4.17
C ALA A 340 10.83 -31.54 -5.08
N VAL A 341 11.35 -32.26 -6.08
CA VAL A 341 10.59 -32.96 -7.12
C VAL A 341 10.73 -34.48 -6.97
N THR A 342 9.62 -35.15 -6.69
CA THR A 342 9.56 -36.62 -6.62
C THR A 342 9.03 -37.25 -7.92
N ALA A 343 9.10 -38.57 -8.03
CA ALA A 343 8.91 -39.30 -9.28
C ALA A 343 7.68 -40.23 -9.27
N VAL A 344 6.90 -40.17 -10.36
CA VAL A 344 5.79 -41.10 -10.64
C VAL A 344 5.94 -41.80 -11.97
N THR A 345 5.47 -43.05 -12.01
CA THR A 345 5.40 -43.89 -13.21
C THR A 345 4.33 -43.42 -14.21
N HIS A 346 4.29 -44.05 -15.39
CA HIS A 346 3.26 -43.82 -16.43
C HIS A 346 1.81 -44.19 -16.04
N LYS A 347 1.58 -44.56 -14.77
CA LYS A 347 0.26 -44.79 -14.14
C LYS A 347 -0.11 -43.74 -13.10
N GLY A 348 0.77 -42.77 -12.81
CA GLY A 348 0.65 -41.88 -11.66
C GLY A 348 0.90 -42.55 -10.30
N GLU A 349 1.40 -43.80 -10.30
CA GLU A 349 1.83 -44.55 -9.11
C GLU A 349 3.28 -44.15 -8.75
N GLN A 350 3.62 -44.00 -7.46
CA GLN A 350 4.97 -43.73 -6.96
C GLN A 350 6.01 -44.68 -7.56
N SER A 351 7.12 -44.14 -8.08
CA SER A 351 8.22 -44.95 -8.60
C SER A 351 8.95 -45.67 -7.47
N TRP A 352 9.46 -46.89 -7.72
CA TRP A 352 9.99 -47.80 -6.67
C TRP A 352 11.19 -47.26 -5.86
N TYR A 353 11.88 -46.26 -6.38
CA TYR A 353 12.98 -45.55 -5.73
C TYR A 353 12.57 -44.21 -5.11
N ALA A 354 11.41 -43.66 -5.46
CA ALA A 354 11.06 -42.26 -5.23
C ALA A 354 10.79 -41.99 -3.74
N GLU A 355 11.72 -41.29 -3.10
CA GLU A 355 11.67 -41.04 -1.65
C GLU A 355 10.42 -40.24 -1.25
N PRO A 356 9.84 -40.54 -0.07
CA PRO A 356 8.88 -39.68 0.57
C PRO A 356 9.58 -38.54 1.32
N GLY A 357 8.82 -37.54 1.75
CA GLY A 357 9.28 -36.42 2.57
C GLY A 357 8.19 -35.36 2.72
N ALA A 358 8.23 -34.59 3.82
CA ALA A 358 7.35 -33.46 4.06
C ALA A 358 7.78 -32.18 3.30
N ASN A 359 9.03 -32.15 2.84
CA ASN A 359 9.62 -31.10 2.00
C ASN A 359 9.20 -31.17 0.52
N ILE A 360 8.64 -32.29 0.07
CA ILE A 360 8.29 -32.52 -1.34
C ILE A 360 7.13 -31.60 -1.72
N LEU A 361 7.37 -30.67 -2.64
CA LEU A 361 6.32 -29.78 -3.15
C LEU A 361 5.51 -30.47 -4.26
N VAL A 362 6.19 -31.13 -5.21
CA VAL A 362 5.55 -31.65 -6.43
C VAL A 362 6.11 -33.00 -6.86
N ALA A 363 5.32 -33.73 -7.64
CA ALA A 363 5.75 -34.91 -8.39
C ALA A 363 5.82 -34.61 -9.89
N ALA A 364 6.66 -35.34 -10.62
CA ALA A 364 6.65 -35.35 -12.08
C ALA A 364 6.89 -36.77 -12.66
N PRO A 365 6.43 -37.04 -13.89
CA PRO A 365 6.68 -38.29 -14.59
C PRO A 365 8.15 -38.71 -14.68
N SER A 366 8.43 -40.00 -14.44
CA SER A 366 9.72 -40.67 -14.58
C SER A 366 9.54 -42.17 -14.82
N ASP A 367 10.63 -42.93 -14.93
CA ASP A 367 10.60 -44.40 -14.96
C ASP A 367 10.08 -45.01 -13.64
N GLY A 368 9.83 -46.32 -13.63
CA GLY A 368 9.67 -47.07 -12.37
C GLY A 368 8.91 -48.38 -12.45
N ASP A 369 8.26 -48.69 -13.56
CA ASP A 369 7.45 -49.92 -13.72
C ASP A 369 7.75 -50.72 -15.00
N GLY A 370 8.75 -50.29 -15.77
CA GLY A 370 9.30 -51.02 -16.92
C GLY A 370 9.43 -50.21 -18.20
N GLU A 371 8.94 -48.98 -18.23
CA GLU A 371 9.15 -48.00 -19.29
C GLU A 371 10.01 -46.85 -18.75
N GLY A 372 10.88 -46.26 -19.58
CA GLY A 372 11.76 -45.15 -19.20
C GLY A 372 11.35 -43.81 -19.82
N ILE A 373 12.18 -42.80 -19.64
CA ILE A 373 12.05 -41.48 -20.27
C ILE A 373 12.91 -41.43 -21.54
N THR A 374 12.25 -41.21 -22.68
CA THR A 374 12.90 -40.96 -23.97
C THR A 374 13.42 -39.52 -24.04
N THR A 375 14.74 -39.35 -24.17
CA THR A 375 15.45 -38.06 -24.18
C THR A 375 16.77 -38.14 -24.97
N THR A 376 17.50 -37.02 -25.08
CA THR A 376 18.84 -36.92 -25.67
C THR A 376 19.90 -37.72 -24.89
N ASP A 377 21.00 -38.11 -25.53
CA ASP A 377 22.15 -38.77 -24.92
C ASP A 377 23.46 -38.25 -25.57
N ILE A 378 24.63 -38.48 -24.97
CA ILE A 378 25.91 -38.00 -25.55
C ILE A 378 26.17 -38.69 -26.90
N GLU A 379 26.47 -37.91 -27.95
CA GLU A 379 26.56 -38.40 -29.33
C GLU A 379 27.35 -39.72 -29.51
N GLY A 380 26.74 -40.66 -30.23
CA GLY A 380 27.32 -41.88 -30.77
C GLY A 380 27.52 -43.05 -29.79
N SER A 381 28.29 -42.84 -28.72
CA SER A 381 28.54 -43.87 -27.67
C SER A 381 29.16 -43.28 -26.40
N GLY A 382 28.80 -42.03 -26.07
CA GLY A 382 29.34 -41.33 -24.91
C GLY A 382 28.62 -41.68 -23.61
N GLY A 383 27.29 -41.84 -23.65
CA GLY A 383 26.43 -41.93 -22.47
C GLY A 383 25.79 -43.30 -22.24
N TYR A 384 24.46 -43.33 -22.11
CA TYR A 384 23.68 -44.50 -21.69
C TYR A 384 23.59 -45.58 -22.77
N GLU A 385 23.35 -45.17 -24.01
CA GLU A 385 23.10 -46.02 -25.17
C GLU A 385 24.26 -45.97 -26.19
N ASN A 386 24.13 -46.68 -27.32
CA ASN A 386 25.01 -46.50 -28.47
C ASN A 386 24.21 -45.79 -29.59
N GLY A 387 23.90 -44.53 -29.33
CA GLY A 387 23.20 -43.60 -30.22
C GLY A 387 23.37 -42.18 -29.69
N ASP A 388 22.45 -41.32 -30.09
CA ASP A 388 22.41 -39.90 -29.69
C ASP A 388 21.15 -39.62 -28.81
N TYR A 389 20.43 -40.69 -28.44
CA TYR A 389 19.17 -40.69 -27.68
C TYR A 389 19.09 -41.95 -26.81
N THR A 390 18.36 -41.86 -25.70
CA THR A 390 18.09 -42.97 -24.77
C THR A 390 16.60 -43.07 -24.48
N ASP A 391 16.06 -44.29 -24.46
CA ASP A 391 14.69 -44.62 -24.02
C ASP A 391 14.64 -45.05 -22.52
N GLY A 392 15.77 -44.94 -21.83
CA GLY A 392 16.02 -45.54 -20.51
C GLY A 392 16.52 -44.57 -19.45
N PHE A 393 16.31 -43.26 -19.64
CA PHE A 393 16.55 -42.29 -18.57
C PHE A 393 15.42 -42.36 -17.51
N GLY A 394 15.68 -41.84 -16.30
CA GLY A 394 14.83 -42.09 -15.14
C GLY A 394 15.38 -41.50 -13.84
N GLY A 395 14.90 -42.01 -12.70
CA GLY A 395 15.16 -41.43 -11.37
C GLY A 395 14.35 -40.16 -11.11
N THR A 396 14.40 -39.64 -9.88
CA THR A 396 13.95 -38.25 -9.61
C THR A 396 14.75 -37.22 -10.41
N SER A 397 15.95 -37.61 -10.86
CA SER A 397 16.78 -36.91 -11.85
C SER A 397 16.15 -36.65 -13.22
N SER A 398 15.07 -37.36 -13.60
CA SER A 398 14.31 -37.04 -14.83
C SER A 398 12.99 -36.31 -14.56
N ALA A 399 12.41 -36.51 -13.36
CA ALA A 399 11.26 -35.75 -12.87
C ALA A 399 11.61 -34.26 -12.66
N THR A 400 12.79 -33.97 -12.13
CA THR A 400 13.26 -32.61 -11.81
C THR A 400 13.40 -31.68 -13.04
N PRO A 401 14.14 -32.05 -14.10
CA PRO A 401 14.23 -31.24 -15.32
C PRO A 401 12.87 -31.11 -16.04
N LEU A 402 11.98 -32.09 -15.91
CA LEU A 402 10.61 -32.00 -16.43
C LEU A 402 9.82 -30.90 -15.71
N ALA A 403 9.88 -30.85 -14.38
CA ALA A 403 9.30 -29.75 -13.59
C ALA A 403 9.96 -28.39 -13.94
N SER A 404 11.29 -28.35 -14.10
CA SER A 404 12.03 -27.15 -14.52
C SER A 404 11.51 -26.58 -15.85
N GLY A 405 11.30 -27.45 -16.83
CA GLY A 405 10.76 -27.07 -18.13
C GLY A 405 9.29 -26.61 -18.05
N VAL A 406 8.46 -27.19 -17.18
CA VAL A 406 7.10 -26.67 -16.95
C VAL A 406 7.14 -25.29 -16.31
N ILE A 407 8.02 -25.05 -15.34
CA ILE A 407 8.21 -23.73 -14.71
C ILE A 407 8.68 -22.70 -15.73
N ALA A 408 9.54 -23.07 -16.69
CA ALA A 408 9.89 -22.19 -17.80
C ALA A 408 8.69 -21.84 -18.70
N LEU A 409 7.65 -22.68 -18.79
CA LEU A 409 6.40 -22.28 -19.47
C LEU A 409 5.60 -21.26 -18.66
N MET A 410 5.66 -21.32 -17.32
CA MET A 410 5.02 -20.34 -16.44
C MET A 410 5.71 -18.98 -16.54
N MET A 411 7.05 -18.95 -16.58
CA MET A 411 7.84 -17.72 -16.77
C MET A 411 7.69 -17.10 -18.18
N ASP A 412 7.52 -17.91 -19.23
CA ASP A 412 7.19 -17.43 -20.59
C ASP A 412 5.76 -16.84 -20.66
N ALA A 413 4.85 -17.33 -19.81
CA ALA A 413 3.50 -16.78 -19.68
C ALA A 413 3.43 -15.50 -18.82
N ASN A 414 4.22 -15.44 -17.74
CA ASN A 414 4.36 -14.27 -16.88
C ASN A 414 5.81 -14.15 -16.37
N PRO A 415 6.64 -13.23 -16.91
CA PRO A 415 8.05 -13.11 -16.53
C PRO A 415 8.25 -12.44 -15.16
N ASN A 416 7.21 -11.81 -14.60
CA ASN A 416 7.28 -11.07 -13.34
C ASN A 416 7.13 -11.95 -12.09
N LEU A 417 6.85 -13.25 -12.26
CA LEU A 417 6.69 -14.18 -11.13
C LEU A 417 7.99 -14.28 -10.32
N ALA A 418 7.88 -14.14 -9.00
CA ALA A 418 8.94 -14.45 -8.06
C ALA A 418 9.03 -15.96 -7.78
N TYR A 419 10.08 -16.40 -7.08
CA TYR A 419 10.26 -17.83 -6.77
C TYR A 419 9.12 -18.41 -5.92
N ARG A 420 8.59 -17.62 -4.96
CA ARG A 420 7.42 -17.99 -4.12
C ARG A 420 6.13 -18.09 -4.92
N ASP A 421 5.87 -17.16 -5.85
CA ASP A 421 4.69 -17.22 -6.74
C ASP A 421 4.62 -18.52 -7.50
N ILE A 422 5.79 -18.99 -7.98
CA ILE A 422 5.91 -20.24 -8.72
C ILE A 422 5.63 -21.44 -7.82
N GLN A 423 6.04 -21.41 -6.55
CA GLN A 423 5.66 -22.44 -5.57
C GLN A 423 4.15 -22.42 -5.29
N HIS A 424 3.55 -21.25 -5.03
CA HIS A 424 2.10 -21.08 -4.82
C HIS A 424 1.26 -21.56 -6.01
N ILE A 425 1.62 -21.18 -7.24
CA ILE A 425 0.93 -21.65 -8.45
C ILE A 425 1.00 -23.18 -8.55
N LEU A 426 2.16 -23.79 -8.25
CA LEU A 426 2.30 -25.25 -8.26
C LEU A 426 1.41 -25.93 -7.20
N VAL A 427 1.36 -25.39 -5.97
CA VAL A 427 0.47 -25.87 -4.89
C VAL A 427 -1.00 -25.88 -5.36
N GLN A 428 -1.46 -24.80 -5.98
CA GLN A 428 -2.85 -24.66 -6.42
C GLN A 428 -3.20 -25.45 -7.70
N THR A 429 -2.20 -25.83 -8.52
CA THR A 429 -2.45 -26.42 -9.85
C THR A 429 -1.98 -27.86 -10.03
N CYS A 430 -1.25 -28.43 -9.06
CA CYS A 430 -0.86 -29.84 -9.10
C CYS A 430 -2.07 -30.79 -9.12
N ARG A 431 -1.97 -31.82 -9.95
CA ARG A 431 -3.00 -32.81 -10.20
C ARG A 431 -2.81 -34.01 -9.30
N LYS A 432 -3.85 -34.37 -8.52
CA LYS A 432 -3.86 -35.57 -7.68
C LYS A 432 -3.70 -36.87 -8.49
N ASN A 433 -2.47 -37.36 -8.60
CA ASN A 433 -2.11 -38.69 -9.10
C ASN A 433 -2.42 -39.77 -8.04
N ASP A 434 -2.40 -41.07 -8.44
CA ASP A 434 -2.98 -42.21 -7.72
C ASP A 434 -4.01 -41.79 -6.65
N ALA A 435 -5.19 -41.39 -7.14
CA ALA A 435 -6.22 -40.84 -6.28
C ALA A 435 -6.71 -41.82 -5.19
N SER A 436 -6.26 -43.09 -5.22
CA SER A 436 -6.59 -44.16 -4.29
C SER A 436 -5.51 -44.49 -3.24
N ASP A 437 -4.30 -43.94 -3.35
CA ASP A 437 -3.26 -44.11 -2.33
C ASP A 437 -3.69 -43.52 -0.98
N SER A 438 -3.34 -44.19 0.12
CA SER A 438 -3.74 -43.82 1.49
C SER A 438 -2.89 -42.74 2.16
N SER A 439 -1.80 -42.30 1.53
CA SER A 439 -0.97 -41.16 1.96
C SER A 439 -1.65 -39.81 1.78
N TRP A 440 -2.62 -39.72 0.86
CA TRP A 440 -3.36 -38.50 0.59
C TRP A 440 -4.22 -38.07 1.78
N SER A 441 -3.87 -36.93 2.37
CA SER A 441 -4.63 -36.23 3.40
C SER A 441 -5.16 -34.89 2.88
N THR A 442 -5.97 -34.22 3.69
CA THR A 442 -6.39 -32.83 3.47
C THR A 442 -5.86 -32.01 4.64
N ASN A 443 -5.17 -30.91 4.36
CA ASN A 443 -4.61 -30.02 5.38
C ASN A 443 -5.67 -29.03 5.93
N GLY A 444 -5.29 -28.12 6.82
CA GLY A 444 -6.22 -27.15 7.43
C GLY A 444 -6.85 -26.19 6.42
N ALA A 445 -6.08 -25.75 5.43
CA ALA A 445 -6.52 -24.87 4.34
C ALA A 445 -7.44 -25.56 3.31
N GLY A 446 -7.49 -26.90 3.31
CA GLY A 446 -8.28 -27.70 2.36
C GLY A 446 -7.48 -28.28 1.19
N HIS A 447 -6.18 -28.03 1.12
CA HIS A 447 -5.30 -28.63 0.09
C HIS A 447 -5.16 -30.14 0.27
N LEU A 448 -5.00 -30.85 -0.84
CA LEU A 448 -4.69 -32.28 -0.86
C LEU A 448 -3.17 -32.46 -0.90
N VAL A 449 -2.62 -33.12 0.12
CA VAL A 449 -1.17 -33.30 0.25
C VAL A 449 -0.80 -34.74 0.63
N SER A 450 0.37 -35.19 0.21
CA SER A 450 0.91 -36.52 0.48
C SER A 450 2.43 -36.48 0.60
N HIS A 451 2.97 -37.12 1.64
CA HIS A 451 4.42 -37.30 1.81
C HIS A 451 5.08 -38.07 0.65
N LYS A 452 4.32 -38.69 -0.25
CA LYS A 452 4.84 -39.38 -1.45
C LYS A 452 4.89 -38.54 -2.72
N TYR A 453 4.11 -37.45 -2.77
CA TYR A 453 3.73 -36.77 -4.01
C TYR A 453 3.72 -35.24 -3.89
N GLY A 454 3.94 -34.69 -2.68
CA GLY A 454 3.64 -33.30 -2.37
C GLY A 454 2.16 -32.99 -2.60
N PHE A 455 1.89 -31.92 -3.34
CA PHE A 455 0.55 -31.55 -3.80
C PHE A 455 0.09 -32.32 -5.05
N GLY A 456 0.98 -33.10 -5.67
CA GLY A 456 0.67 -34.01 -6.79
C GLY A 456 1.52 -33.78 -8.03
N VAL A 457 1.07 -34.32 -9.16
CA VAL A 457 1.79 -34.20 -10.44
C VAL A 457 1.57 -32.82 -11.04
N VAL A 458 2.66 -32.15 -11.43
CA VAL A 458 2.61 -30.85 -12.10
C VAL A 458 1.73 -30.91 -13.37
N ASP A 459 0.68 -30.09 -13.44
CA ASP A 459 -0.13 -29.88 -14.65
C ASP A 459 0.28 -28.56 -15.31
N ALA A 460 1.05 -28.67 -16.40
CA ALA A 460 1.61 -27.53 -17.10
C ALA A 460 0.54 -26.65 -17.78
N SER A 461 -0.63 -27.20 -18.13
CA SER A 461 -1.72 -26.38 -18.64
C SER A 461 -2.42 -25.62 -17.53
N ALA A 462 -2.60 -26.20 -16.34
CA ALA A 462 -3.20 -25.51 -15.20
C ALA A 462 -2.27 -24.40 -14.68
N ALA A 463 -1.00 -24.72 -14.42
CA ALA A 463 0.00 -23.78 -13.93
C ALA A 463 0.17 -22.56 -14.84
N VAL A 464 0.29 -22.78 -16.16
CA VAL A 464 0.41 -21.70 -17.15
C VAL A 464 -0.85 -20.85 -17.27
N ASN A 465 -2.05 -21.43 -17.13
CA ASN A 465 -3.29 -20.64 -17.17
C ASN A 465 -3.48 -19.77 -15.91
N LEU A 466 -3.01 -20.23 -14.74
CA LEU A 466 -3.05 -19.45 -13.51
C LEU A 466 -2.01 -18.31 -13.52
N ALA A 467 -0.78 -18.61 -13.95
CA ALA A 467 0.33 -17.64 -14.08
C ALA A 467 -0.03 -16.35 -14.84
N LEU A 468 -0.90 -16.44 -15.86
CA LEU A 468 -1.27 -15.33 -16.74
C LEU A 468 -1.97 -14.15 -16.05
N ASN A 469 -2.66 -14.40 -14.94
CA ASN A 469 -3.37 -13.37 -14.17
C ASN A 469 -3.03 -13.54 -12.68
N TRP A 470 -1.82 -14.02 -12.39
CA TRP A 470 -1.33 -14.14 -11.02
C TRP A 470 -0.85 -12.77 -10.53
N ASN A 471 -1.46 -12.30 -9.44
CA ASN A 471 -0.94 -11.20 -8.65
C ASN A 471 0.15 -11.76 -7.75
N ASN A 472 1.35 -11.17 -7.77
CA ASN A 472 2.46 -11.66 -6.95
C ASN A 472 2.10 -11.58 -5.45
N VAL A 473 2.54 -12.57 -4.67
CA VAL A 473 2.29 -12.61 -3.22
C VAL A 473 3.14 -11.58 -2.47
N ASP A 474 2.62 -11.08 -1.35
CA ASP A 474 3.28 -10.08 -0.49
C ASP A 474 4.61 -10.58 0.10
N GLU A 475 5.37 -9.68 0.72
CA GLU A 475 6.69 -9.97 1.30
C GLU A 475 6.65 -11.15 2.30
N GLU A 476 7.74 -11.92 2.35
CA GLU A 476 7.84 -13.06 3.25
C GLU A 476 8.00 -12.60 4.71
N ILE A 477 6.97 -12.81 5.51
CA ILE A 477 7.01 -12.65 6.96
C ILE A 477 7.34 -13.98 7.64
N SER A 478 7.95 -13.91 8.83
CA SER A 478 8.38 -15.11 9.56
C SER A 478 8.13 -15.05 11.06
N TYR A 479 7.57 -16.11 11.62
CA TYR A 479 7.62 -16.39 13.06
C TYR A 479 8.83 -17.28 13.34
N LEU A 480 9.69 -16.85 14.27
CA LEU A 480 10.87 -17.61 14.71
C LEU A 480 10.77 -17.84 16.21
N SER A 481 10.62 -19.09 16.67
CA SER A 481 10.54 -19.37 18.12
C SER A 481 11.85 -19.09 18.86
N GLY A 482 12.97 -19.21 18.15
CA GLY A 482 14.27 -19.44 18.76
C GLY A 482 14.34 -20.78 19.50
N ASN A 483 15.50 -21.07 20.07
CA ASN A 483 15.78 -22.34 20.72
C ASN A 483 14.96 -22.61 22.01
N LEU A 484 14.25 -23.74 22.04
CA LEU A 484 13.35 -24.21 23.09
C LEU A 484 14.01 -25.36 23.88
N ASP A 485 14.62 -25.00 25.01
CA ASP A 485 15.36 -25.91 25.91
C ASP A 485 14.46 -26.99 26.55
N MET A 486 14.58 -28.24 26.09
CA MET A 486 13.86 -29.41 26.60
C MET A 486 14.41 -29.93 27.94
N ASN A 487 15.47 -29.32 28.48
CA ASN A 487 16.09 -29.62 29.77
C ASN A 487 16.60 -31.07 29.89
N ASP A 488 17.26 -31.57 28.82
CA ASP A 488 17.73 -32.96 28.68
C ASP A 488 16.60 -34.00 28.88
N LEU A 489 15.51 -33.90 28.11
CA LEU A 489 14.35 -34.78 28.26
C LEU A 489 14.63 -36.18 27.73
N ASN A 490 14.64 -37.17 28.63
CA ASN A 490 14.82 -38.59 28.29
C ASN A 490 13.69 -39.10 27.38
N ILE A 491 14.02 -39.49 26.14
CA ILE A 491 13.13 -40.23 25.24
C ILE A 491 13.15 -41.71 25.68
N PRO A 492 12.01 -42.33 26.01
CA PRO A 492 11.99 -43.67 26.63
C PRO A 492 11.90 -44.84 25.64
N ASP A 493 12.78 -45.84 25.79
CA ASP A 493 12.82 -47.13 25.03
C ASP A 493 11.43 -47.70 24.73
N ASN A 494 11.08 -47.76 23.43
CA ASN A 494 9.89 -48.40 22.84
C ASN A 494 8.57 -48.10 23.59
N SER A 495 8.29 -46.82 23.77
CA SER A 495 7.27 -46.32 24.69
C SER A 495 6.43 -45.20 24.04
N ASN A 496 5.62 -44.49 24.84
CA ASN A 496 4.90 -43.33 24.36
C ASN A 496 5.88 -42.20 23.98
N ALA A 497 5.54 -41.43 22.94
CA ALA A 497 6.22 -40.19 22.57
C ALA A 497 6.43 -39.22 23.76
N VAL A 498 7.53 -38.48 23.71
CA VAL A 498 7.66 -37.20 24.41
C VAL A 498 7.13 -36.08 23.51
N THR A 499 6.50 -35.07 24.11
CA THR A 499 5.81 -34.00 23.37
C THR A 499 6.07 -32.65 24.02
N ASP A 500 6.21 -31.62 23.20
CA ASP A 500 6.23 -30.22 23.65
C ASP A 500 5.33 -29.35 22.76
N THR A 501 4.97 -28.16 23.26
CA THR A 501 4.01 -27.28 22.58
C THR A 501 4.40 -25.82 22.69
N ILE A 502 4.38 -25.11 21.57
CA ILE A 502 4.47 -23.66 21.51
C ILE A 502 3.14 -23.05 21.04
N SER A 503 2.84 -21.83 21.49
CA SER A 503 1.68 -21.08 21.04
C SER A 503 2.14 -19.89 20.22
N VAL A 504 1.79 -19.91 18.94
CA VAL A 504 2.01 -18.82 17.99
C VAL A 504 0.82 -17.86 18.10
N THR A 505 1.08 -16.57 18.08
CA THR A 505 0.09 -15.48 18.22
C THR A 505 -0.07 -14.66 16.95
N GLU A 506 0.92 -14.74 16.08
CA GLU A 506 1.08 -14.16 14.77
C GLU A 506 0.25 -14.96 13.75
N SER A 507 -0.47 -14.27 12.84
CA SER A 507 -1.33 -14.91 11.83
C SER A 507 -0.67 -14.84 10.45
N ILE A 508 0.23 -15.80 10.24
CA ILE A 508 0.91 -16.03 8.98
C ILE A 508 0.10 -17.05 8.20
N LYS A 509 -0.20 -16.73 6.94
CA LYS A 509 -0.66 -17.68 5.93
C LYS A 509 0.55 -18.51 5.50
N VAL A 510 0.66 -19.70 6.10
CA VAL A 510 1.86 -20.53 6.06
C VAL A 510 2.21 -20.94 4.64
N GLU A 511 3.50 -20.86 4.30
CA GLU A 511 4.09 -21.49 3.12
C GLU A 511 5.00 -22.64 3.57
N HIS A 512 6.03 -22.30 4.36
CA HIS A 512 7.07 -23.22 4.80
C HIS A 512 7.12 -23.30 6.33
N VAL A 513 7.33 -24.51 6.86
CA VAL A 513 7.57 -24.74 8.29
C VAL A 513 8.89 -25.49 8.46
N GLU A 514 9.85 -24.87 9.11
CA GLU A 514 11.14 -25.47 9.47
C GLU A 514 11.15 -25.83 10.97
N VAL A 515 11.69 -27.02 11.27
CA VAL A 515 11.86 -27.54 12.63
C VAL A 515 13.29 -27.99 12.82
N ILE A 516 14.05 -27.27 13.67
CA ILE A 516 15.43 -27.64 14.00
C ILE A 516 15.43 -28.44 15.30
N VAL A 517 16.19 -29.54 15.38
CA VAL A 517 16.28 -30.38 16.59
C VAL A 517 17.72 -30.78 16.96
N ASP A 518 18.02 -30.82 18.26
CA ASP A 518 19.18 -31.53 18.82
C ASP A 518 18.72 -32.68 19.73
N ILE A 519 19.03 -33.90 19.32
CA ILE A 519 18.59 -35.16 19.94
C ILE A 519 19.77 -36.15 19.95
N SER A 520 20.22 -36.54 21.14
CA SER A 520 21.13 -37.67 21.29
C SER A 520 20.37 -39.01 21.22
N HIS A 521 20.78 -39.89 20.30
CA HIS A 521 20.28 -41.27 20.18
C HIS A 521 21.37 -42.20 19.65
N ASP A 522 21.44 -43.44 20.15
CA ASP A 522 22.41 -44.41 19.64
C ASP A 522 22.06 -44.98 18.25
N TYR A 523 20.77 -44.93 17.86
CA TYR A 523 20.25 -45.31 16.53
C TYR A 523 19.15 -44.32 16.09
N ARG A 524 19.49 -43.23 15.40
CA ARG A 524 18.54 -42.14 15.10
C ARG A 524 17.34 -42.60 14.25
N GLY A 525 17.51 -43.62 13.42
CA GLY A 525 16.44 -44.21 12.59
C GLY A 525 15.37 -45.00 13.37
N ASP A 526 15.54 -45.18 14.68
CA ASP A 526 14.45 -45.65 15.55
C ASP A 526 13.48 -44.53 15.98
N LEU A 527 13.80 -43.25 15.69
CA LEU A 527 13.01 -42.07 16.09
C LEU A 527 11.98 -41.65 15.02
N GLU A 528 10.71 -41.65 15.41
CA GLU A 528 9.62 -40.96 14.70
C GLU A 528 9.49 -39.52 15.25
N ILE A 529 9.48 -38.53 14.34
CA ILE A 529 9.38 -37.10 14.66
C ILE A 529 8.24 -36.51 13.85
N ILE A 530 7.24 -35.95 14.54
CA ILE A 530 6.02 -35.37 13.92
C ILE A 530 5.75 -33.99 14.52
N LEU A 531 5.57 -32.98 13.67
CA LEU A 531 5.01 -31.68 14.04
C LEU A 531 3.53 -31.63 13.63
N THR A 532 2.66 -31.30 14.58
CA THR A 532 1.21 -31.11 14.33
C THR A 532 0.86 -29.62 14.36
N SER A 533 0.20 -29.12 13.32
CA SER A 533 -0.27 -27.73 13.23
C SER A 533 -1.47 -27.46 14.15
N PRO A 534 -1.82 -26.19 14.42
CA PRO A 534 -3.00 -25.83 15.22
C PRO A 534 -4.31 -26.36 14.63
N GLN A 535 -4.38 -26.48 13.31
CA GLN A 535 -5.53 -27.01 12.58
C GLN A 535 -5.56 -28.55 12.54
N GLY A 536 -4.46 -29.22 12.89
CA GLY A 536 -4.35 -30.67 13.06
C GLY A 536 -3.58 -31.41 11.98
N THR A 537 -2.96 -30.70 11.03
CA THR A 537 -2.14 -31.29 9.96
C THR A 537 -0.87 -31.91 10.54
N GLN A 538 -0.59 -33.15 10.15
CA GLN A 538 0.56 -33.91 10.65
C GLN A 538 1.71 -33.89 9.65
N ASN A 539 2.73 -33.11 9.96
CA ASN A 539 4.00 -33.03 9.27
C ASN A 539 4.91 -34.14 9.82
N ILE A 540 5.03 -35.27 9.12
CA ILE A 540 5.94 -36.36 9.48
C ILE A 540 7.33 -36.00 8.95
N LEU A 541 8.25 -35.69 9.87
CA LEU A 541 9.58 -35.15 9.58
C LEU A 541 10.66 -36.24 9.58
N SER A 542 10.43 -37.31 10.34
CA SER A 542 11.23 -38.53 10.36
C SER A 542 10.33 -39.69 10.78
N GLU A 543 10.47 -40.83 10.11
CA GLU A 543 9.84 -42.10 10.47
C GLU A 543 10.87 -43.13 10.95
N LYS A 544 10.37 -44.25 11.46
CA LYS A 544 11.21 -45.38 11.87
C LYS A 544 11.71 -46.17 10.65
N HIS A 545 13.02 -46.11 10.37
CA HIS A 545 13.66 -46.66 9.17
C HIS A 545 14.96 -47.46 9.49
N GLY A 546 15.74 -47.80 8.46
CA GLY A 546 16.84 -48.78 8.51
C GLY A 546 18.20 -48.30 9.05
N ASP A 547 18.27 -47.20 9.79
CA ASP A 547 19.53 -46.53 10.15
C ASP A 547 20.11 -46.87 11.52
N SER A 548 21.44 -46.98 11.56
CA SER A 548 22.27 -47.13 12.77
C SER A 548 23.32 -46.02 12.92
N GLY A 549 23.06 -44.84 12.34
CA GLY A 549 23.74 -43.59 12.68
C GLY A 549 23.28 -43.03 14.02
N ASN A 550 24.15 -42.28 14.69
CA ASN A 550 23.85 -41.64 15.97
C ASN A 550 23.37 -40.20 15.77
N ASN A 551 22.44 -39.76 16.62
CA ASN A 551 21.95 -38.38 16.81
C ASN A 551 21.29 -37.66 15.62
N TRP A 552 20.41 -36.72 15.95
CA TRP A 552 20.10 -35.53 15.15
C TRP A 552 20.84 -34.35 15.81
N ASN A 553 21.72 -33.63 15.11
CA ASN A 553 22.61 -32.64 15.73
C ASN A 553 22.36 -31.25 15.12
N ASN A 554 21.41 -30.48 15.68
CA ASN A 554 20.91 -29.23 15.09
C ASN A 554 20.42 -29.46 13.64
N TRP A 555 19.69 -30.55 13.40
CA TRP A 555 19.18 -30.88 12.08
C TRP A 555 17.87 -30.14 11.81
N MET A 556 17.79 -29.47 10.66
CA MET A 556 16.60 -28.79 10.17
C MET A 556 15.76 -29.75 9.33
N PHE A 557 14.49 -29.92 9.69
CA PHE A 557 13.46 -30.56 8.87
C PHE A 557 12.52 -29.51 8.31
N THR A 558 12.19 -29.58 7.02
CA THR A 558 11.25 -28.64 6.38
C THR A 558 9.98 -29.36 5.96
N SER A 559 8.84 -28.67 6.09
CA SER A 559 7.54 -29.13 5.63
C SER A 559 6.82 -28.05 4.83
N VAL A 560 6.21 -28.46 3.72
CA VAL A 560 5.25 -27.68 2.93
C VAL A 560 3.79 -28.13 3.18
N HIS A 561 3.55 -29.14 4.02
CA HIS A 561 2.22 -29.73 4.19
C HIS A 561 1.17 -28.81 4.82
N SER A 562 1.62 -27.78 5.56
CA SER A 562 0.76 -26.78 6.19
C SER A 562 0.51 -25.54 5.30
N TRP A 563 0.79 -25.60 3.99
CA TRP A 563 0.58 -24.47 3.07
C TRP A 563 -0.86 -23.92 3.11
N ASP A 564 -0.99 -22.60 3.05
CA ASP A 564 -2.20 -21.77 3.24
C ASP A 564 -2.92 -21.93 4.60
N GLU A 565 -2.35 -22.64 5.59
CA GLU A 565 -2.92 -22.64 6.96
C GLU A 565 -2.62 -21.33 7.68
N ASP A 566 -3.57 -20.85 8.50
CA ASP A 566 -3.28 -19.88 9.56
C ASP A 566 -2.31 -20.51 10.59
N SER A 567 -1.23 -19.81 10.91
CA SER A 567 -0.27 -20.21 11.94
C SER A 567 -0.75 -20.05 13.39
N THR A 568 -1.83 -19.31 13.68
CA THR A 568 -2.21 -19.00 15.06
C THR A 568 -2.59 -20.25 15.88
N GLY A 569 -2.21 -20.24 17.16
CA GLY A 569 -2.57 -21.29 18.12
C GLY A 569 -1.43 -22.25 18.43
N THR A 570 -1.77 -23.49 18.81
CA THR A 570 -0.82 -24.41 19.44
C THR A 570 -0.20 -25.41 18.48
N TRP A 571 1.05 -25.18 18.10
CA TRP A 571 1.90 -26.14 17.41
C TRP A 571 2.43 -27.17 18.41
N THR A 572 2.45 -28.46 18.02
CA THR A 572 2.85 -29.57 18.89
C THR A 572 3.91 -30.44 18.22
N ILE A 573 5.10 -30.54 18.82
CA ILE A 573 6.11 -31.53 18.40
C ILE A 573 5.93 -32.83 19.20
N SER A 574 6.16 -33.96 18.53
CA SER A 574 6.11 -35.31 19.09
C SER A 574 7.32 -36.10 18.62
N VAL A 575 8.14 -36.57 19.57
CA VAL A 575 9.31 -37.42 19.31
C VAL A 575 9.10 -38.76 20.00
N GLN A 576 9.12 -39.86 19.24
CA GLN A 576 8.92 -41.21 19.76
C GLN A 576 10.04 -42.15 19.33
N ASP A 577 10.71 -42.76 20.30
CA ASP A 577 11.49 -43.98 20.02
C ASP A 577 10.54 -45.18 19.79
N GLN A 578 10.73 -45.83 18.64
CA GLN A 578 10.06 -47.07 18.27
C GLN A 578 11.04 -48.27 18.25
N GLY A 579 12.28 -48.09 18.74
CA GLY A 579 13.37 -49.05 18.79
C GLY A 579 13.16 -50.18 19.80
N ASN A 580 14.26 -50.81 20.25
CA ASN A 580 14.30 -51.68 21.44
C ASN A 580 15.73 -51.74 22.01
N GLU A 581 15.87 -51.64 23.32
CA GLU A 581 17.12 -51.79 24.10
C GLU A 581 18.07 -50.55 24.12
N ASP A 582 17.66 -49.43 23.52
CA ASP A 582 18.39 -48.14 23.49
C ASP A 582 17.47 -46.99 24.03
N ASP A 583 18.05 -45.92 24.59
CA ASP A 583 17.34 -44.78 25.22
C ASP A 583 17.85 -43.45 24.64
N GLY A 584 17.00 -42.42 24.57
CA GLY A 584 17.34 -41.11 23.98
C GLY A 584 17.36 -39.91 24.92
N THR A 585 17.87 -38.79 24.43
CA THR A 585 17.75 -37.47 25.10
C THR A 585 17.46 -36.39 24.07
N PHE A 586 16.31 -35.73 24.22
CA PHE A 586 15.93 -34.54 23.47
C PHE A 586 16.47 -33.31 24.22
N HIS A 587 17.37 -32.55 23.58
CA HIS A 587 18.04 -31.42 24.22
C HIS A 587 17.26 -30.13 24.02
N ASP A 588 16.89 -29.83 22.77
CA ASP A 588 16.19 -28.61 22.38
C ASP A 588 15.62 -28.71 20.96
N TRP A 589 14.67 -27.83 20.63
CA TRP A 589 14.11 -27.66 19.29
C TRP A 589 13.83 -26.18 18.97
N GLU A 590 13.62 -25.87 17.69
CA GLU A 590 13.20 -24.55 17.21
C GLU A 590 12.11 -24.75 16.14
N LEU A 591 11.13 -23.85 16.11
CA LEU A 591 10.04 -23.80 15.14
C LEU A 591 10.08 -22.45 14.43
N ASN A 592 10.35 -22.49 13.12
CA ASN A 592 10.35 -21.34 12.25
C ASN A 592 9.25 -21.53 11.18
N ILE A 593 8.43 -20.50 10.99
CA ILE A 593 7.28 -20.51 10.08
C ILE A 593 7.42 -19.31 9.16
N TYR A 594 7.28 -19.52 7.86
CA TYR A 594 7.41 -18.50 6.82
C TYR A 594 6.14 -18.45 5.98
N GLY A 595 5.74 -17.26 5.51
CA GLY A 595 4.60 -17.09 4.64
C GLY A 595 4.22 -15.63 4.40
N THR A 596 2.97 -15.38 4.05
CA THR A 596 2.37 -14.04 3.92
C THR A 596 1.57 -13.68 5.17
N GLU A 597 1.19 -12.40 5.31
CA GLU A 597 0.13 -12.02 6.25
C GLU A 597 -1.21 -12.64 5.79
N LEU A 598 -2.02 -13.16 6.73
CA LEU A 598 -3.25 -13.84 6.37
C LEU A 598 -4.36 -12.89 5.89
N ASN A 599 -4.41 -11.71 6.54
CA ASN A 599 -5.33 -10.62 6.26
C ASN A 599 -4.48 -9.33 6.21
N PRO A 600 -3.86 -8.98 5.07
CA PRO A 600 -3.15 -7.72 4.95
C PRO A 600 -4.13 -6.54 5.08
N ASP A 601 -3.62 -5.47 5.68
CA ASP A 601 -4.21 -4.18 6.03
C ASP A 601 -3.02 -3.21 5.88
N ARG A 602 -2.95 -2.46 4.78
CA ARG A 602 -1.67 -1.92 4.25
C ARG A 602 -1.48 -0.44 4.58
N ASP A 603 -2.55 0.32 4.44
CA ASP A 603 -2.71 1.71 4.82
C ASP A 603 -2.87 1.86 6.36
N GLY A 604 -3.62 0.94 7.00
CA GLY A 604 -3.82 0.84 8.44
C GLY A 604 -5.23 1.14 8.98
N ASP A 605 -6.26 1.26 8.14
CA ASP A 605 -7.61 1.69 8.53
C ASP A 605 -8.44 0.67 9.34
N ASN A 606 -8.04 -0.62 9.37
CA ASN A 606 -8.73 -1.80 9.95
C ASN A 606 -9.83 -2.46 9.06
N LEU A 607 -9.85 -2.22 7.76
CA LEU A 607 -10.38 -3.13 6.73
C LEU A 607 -9.30 -4.17 6.37
N THR A 608 -9.38 -4.77 5.19
CA THR A 608 -8.34 -5.64 4.63
C THR A 608 -8.25 -5.41 3.14
N ASN A 609 -7.07 -5.57 2.52
CA ASN A 609 -6.89 -5.34 1.08
C ASN A 609 -7.88 -6.14 0.21
N SER A 610 -8.41 -7.27 0.73
CA SER A 610 -9.47 -8.06 0.12
C SER A 610 -10.89 -7.54 0.37
N ASP A 611 -11.20 -7.03 1.55
CA ASP A 611 -12.50 -6.40 1.80
C ASP A 611 -12.62 -5.09 1.01
N GLU A 612 -11.57 -4.28 0.98
CA GLU A 612 -11.48 -3.05 0.19
C GLU A 612 -11.70 -3.33 -1.30
N THR A 613 -10.88 -4.19 -1.92
CA THR A 613 -10.95 -4.41 -3.38
C THR A 613 -12.05 -5.36 -3.85
N GLU A 614 -12.55 -6.30 -3.03
CA GLU A 614 -13.60 -7.25 -3.43
C GLU A 614 -15.00 -6.92 -2.86
N VAL A 615 -15.12 -6.10 -1.80
CA VAL A 615 -16.41 -5.85 -1.10
C VAL A 615 -16.85 -4.39 -1.18
N TYR A 616 -15.97 -3.42 -0.93
CA TYR A 616 -16.34 -2.00 -0.83
C TYR A 616 -16.01 -1.17 -2.08
N GLY A 617 -14.87 -1.43 -2.73
CA GLY A 617 -14.40 -0.74 -3.93
C GLY A 617 -13.35 0.36 -3.68
N THR A 618 -12.81 0.41 -2.47
CA THR A 618 -11.81 1.39 -1.98
C THR A 618 -10.38 1.05 -2.42
N ASP A 619 -9.42 1.98 -2.29
CA ASP A 619 -8.04 1.81 -2.76
C ASP A 619 -7.08 1.38 -1.62
N PRO A 620 -6.59 0.13 -1.59
CA PRO A 620 -5.87 -0.44 -0.45
C PRO A 620 -4.38 -0.05 -0.38
N ASP A 621 -4.04 1.10 -0.93
CA ASP A 621 -2.80 1.84 -0.76
C ASP A 621 -3.07 3.27 -0.21
N ASP A 622 -4.33 3.65 0.03
CA ASP A 622 -4.78 4.90 0.67
C ASP A 622 -5.73 4.62 1.86
N ILE A 623 -5.97 5.62 2.70
CA ILE A 623 -6.73 5.47 3.97
C ILE A 623 -8.07 6.23 3.96
N ASP A 624 -8.31 7.06 2.95
CA ASP A 624 -9.38 8.05 2.86
C ASP A 624 -9.72 8.18 1.36
N THR A 625 -10.51 7.24 0.83
CA THR A 625 -10.59 6.99 -0.63
C THR A 625 -11.18 8.17 -1.42
N ASP A 626 -11.96 9.06 -0.79
CA ASP A 626 -12.62 10.19 -1.46
C ASP A 626 -12.21 11.61 -0.97
N ASP A 627 -11.14 11.72 -0.16
CA ASP A 627 -10.55 12.96 0.38
C ASP A 627 -11.45 13.74 1.39
N ASP A 628 -12.42 13.07 2.04
CA ASP A 628 -13.39 13.65 2.97
C ASP A 628 -12.80 14.05 4.36
N GLN A 629 -11.78 13.33 4.85
CA GLN A 629 -11.20 13.34 6.22
C GLN A 629 -11.76 12.31 7.21
N VAL A 630 -12.69 11.44 6.83
CA VAL A 630 -12.97 10.17 7.51
C VAL A 630 -12.23 9.05 6.77
N ASN A 631 -11.68 8.09 7.51
CA ASN A 631 -11.07 6.91 6.90
C ASN A 631 -12.12 5.80 6.66
N ASP A 632 -12.01 5.10 5.54
CA ASP A 632 -12.99 4.14 5.00
C ASP A 632 -13.50 3.13 6.06
N GLY A 633 -12.58 2.60 6.87
CA GLY A 633 -12.87 1.67 7.96
C GLY A 633 -13.64 2.27 9.14
N LEU A 634 -13.55 3.58 9.40
CA LEU A 634 -14.47 4.26 10.33
C LEU A 634 -15.83 4.48 9.71
N GLU A 635 -15.91 4.79 8.43
CA GLU A 635 -17.19 4.92 7.71
C GLU A 635 -17.97 3.62 7.77
N ILE A 636 -17.42 2.56 7.19
CA ILE A 636 -18.03 1.23 7.09
C ILE A 636 -18.34 0.64 8.48
N GLN A 637 -17.46 0.81 9.48
CA GLN A 637 -17.60 0.13 10.77
C GLN A 637 -18.23 0.96 11.89
N VAL A 638 -18.31 2.30 11.77
CA VAL A 638 -18.74 3.20 12.85
C VAL A 638 -19.84 4.17 12.45
N TYR A 639 -19.73 4.85 11.31
CA TYR A 639 -20.67 5.92 10.93
C TYR A 639 -21.80 5.42 10.02
N GLY A 640 -21.49 4.60 9.03
CA GLY A 640 -22.43 4.02 8.06
C GLY A 640 -22.60 4.82 6.77
N THR A 641 -21.65 5.72 6.49
CA THR A 641 -21.46 6.51 5.26
C THR A 641 -20.90 5.65 4.11
N ASP A 642 -20.81 6.18 2.89
CA ASP A 642 -20.32 5.49 1.68
C ASP A 642 -18.94 6.05 1.29
N PRO A 643 -17.82 5.30 1.46
CA PRO A 643 -16.43 5.80 1.34
C PRO A 643 -15.96 6.04 -0.11
N LEU A 644 -16.88 6.54 -0.93
CA LEU A 644 -16.77 6.80 -2.36
C LEU A 644 -17.62 8.03 -2.78
N ASP A 645 -18.28 8.71 -1.83
CA ASP A 645 -19.18 9.86 -2.04
C ASP A 645 -19.25 10.77 -0.79
N THR A 646 -18.25 11.65 -0.65
CA THR A 646 -18.00 12.74 0.35
C THR A 646 -19.17 13.47 1.04
N ASP A 647 -20.42 13.28 0.61
CA ASP A 647 -21.66 13.89 1.11
C ASP A 647 -22.76 12.82 1.00
N THR A 648 -22.75 11.81 1.90
CA THR A 648 -23.52 10.56 1.75
C THR A 648 -25.03 10.80 1.60
N ASP A 649 -25.57 11.84 2.24
CA ASP A 649 -27.01 12.15 2.16
C ASP A 649 -27.40 13.24 1.14
N GLY A 650 -26.42 13.92 0.54
CA GLY A 650 -26.59 14.83 -0.60
C GLY A 650 -27.16 16.20 -0.21
N ASP A 651 -26.88 16.63 1.01
CA ASP A 651 -27.26 17.90 1.61
C ASP A 651 -26.39 19.08 1.11
N GLY A 652 -25.12 18.79 0.78
CA GLY A 652 -24.10 19.76 0.41
C GLY A 652 -23.09 20.08 1.54
N LEU A 653 -22.96 19.21 2.55
CA LEU A 653 -22.04 19.37 3.67
C LEU A 653 -21.28 18.06 3.96
N ASP A 654 -19.99 18.09 3.63
CA ASP A 654 -19.03 16.98 3.70
C ASP A 654 -19.13 16.11 4.99
N ASP A 655 -19.12 14.77 4.88
CA ASP A 655 -19.43 13.84 5.98
C ASP A 655 -18.43 13.93 7.16
N GLY A 656 -17.14 14.05 6.89
CA GLY A 656 -16.10 14.30 7.89
C GLY A 656 -16.26 15.65 8.57
N ARG A 657 -16.86 16.63 7.89
CA ARG A 657 -17.19 17.93 8.48
C ARG A 657 -18.45 17.85 9.34
N GLU A 658 -19.47 17.11 8.92
CA GLU A 658 -20.61 16.71 9.75
C GLU A 658 -20.13 16.08 11.06
N ILE A 659 -19.29 15.04 10.97
CA ILE A 659 -18.81 14.23 12.09
C ILE A 659 -17.87 15.01 13.02
N PHE A 660 -16.84 15.67 12.48
CA PHE A 660 -15.75 16.22 13.28
C PHE A 660 -15.87 17.71 13.62
N VAL A 661 -16.60 18.50 12.81
CA VAL A 661 -16.73 19.96 13.00
C VAL A 661 -18.10 20.33 13.58
N ASN A 662 -19.16 19.79 13.00
CA ASN A 662 -20.53 20.20 13.28
C ASN A 662 -21.20 19.39 14.39
N GLY A 663 -20.99 18.07 14.41
CA GLY A 663 -21.62 17.12 15.32
C GLY A 663 -23.04 16.72 14.91
N THR A 664 -23.36 16.88 13.63
CA THR A 664 -24.57 16.46 12.90
C THR A 664 -24.51 14.96 12.56
N ASN A 665 -25.31 14.48 11.61
CA ASN A 665 -25.45 13.05 11.32
C ASN A 665 -25.54 12.84 9.79
N PRO A 666 -24.45 12.37 9.12
CA PRO A 666 -24.31 12.29 7.65
C PRO A 666 -25.11 11.14 7.00
N LEU A 667 -26.33 10.95 7.46
CA LEU A 667 -27.33 10.00 6.96
C LEU A 667 -28.75 10.60 7.09
N LEU A 668 -28.85 11.91 7.32
CA LEU A 668 -30.02 12.73 7.57
C LEU A 668 -29.76 14.20 7.16
N THR A 669 -30.26 14.59 5.97
CA THR A 669 -30.28 15.96 5.40
C THR A 669 -31.04 17.03 6.23
N ASP A 670 -31.21 16.84 7.54
CA ASP A 670 -31.99 17.63 8.53
C ASP A 670 -31.82 16.89 9.87
N THR A 671 -30.75 17.17 10.63
CA THR A 671 -30.41 16.41 11.85
C THR A 671 -31.42 16.64 12.99
N ASP A 672 -31.98 17.84 13.12
CA ASP A 672 -32.84 18.19 14.26
C ASP A 672 -34.36 18.21 13.98
N GLY A 673 -34.75 18.24 12.69
CA GLY A 673 -36.09 17.93 12.20
C GLY A 673 -36.99 19.15 11.96
N ASP A 674 -36.42 20.31 11.61
CA ASP A 674 -37.16 21.57 11.42
C ASP A 674 -37.63 21.82 9.97
N GLY A 675 -36.93 21.24 8.98
CA GLY A 675 -37.19 21.40 7.55
C GLY A 675 -36.21 22.27 6.77
N LEU A 676 -35.24 22.90 7.43
CA LEU A 676 -33.95 23.26 6.84
C LEU A 676 -33.06 22.02 6.70
N SER A 677 -31.91 22.15 6.03
CA SER A 677 -30.91 21.09 5.92
C SER A 677 -29.59 21.55 6.53
N ASP A 678 -28.78 20.62 7.01
CA ASP A 678 -27.62 20.92 7.85
C ASP A 678 -26.59 21.80 7.09
N GLY A 679 -26.37 21.55 5.80
CA GLY A 679 -25.58 22.39 4.91
C GLY A 679 -26.25 23.71 4.52
N GLN A 680 -27.59 23.77 4.43
CA GLN A 680 -28.27 25.07 4.26
C GLN A 680 -28.05 25.97 5.47
N GLU A 681 -28.18 25.43 6.68
CA GLU A 681 -27.88 26.14 7.92
C GLU A 681 -26.43 26.60 7.99
N VAL A 682 -25.48 25.72 7.64
CA VAL A 682 -24.04 25.97 7.82
C VAL A 682 -23.44 26.85 6.73
N ILE A 683 -23.88 26.70 5.48
CA ILE A 683 -23.29 27.34 4.31
C ILE A 683 -24.08 28.58 3.87
N ILE A 684 -25.41 28.59 4.03
CA ILE A 684 -26.27 29.68 3.55
C ILE A 684 -26.69 30.63 4.68
N PHE A 685 -27.17 30.10 5.81
CA PHE A 685 -27.82 30.93 6.85
C PHE A 685 -26.89 31.31 8.02
N GLY A 686 -25.87 30.48 8.32
CA GLY A 686 -24.97 30.67 9.46
C GLY A 686 -25.63 30.38 10.81
N THR A 687 -26.60 29.47 10.82
CA THR A 687 -27.38 29.04 12.00
C THR A 687 -26.68 27.85 12.69
N ASN A 688 -27.39 26.86 13.25
CA ASN A 688 -26.78 25.78 14.03
C ASN A 688 -27.64 24.50 13.96
N PRO A 689 -27.26 23.49 13.15
CA PRO A 689 -28.07 22.29 12.81
C PRO A 689 -28.18 21.23 13.91
N LEU A 690 -28.36 21.68 15.15
CA LEU A 690 -28.57 20.88 16.36
C LEU A 690 -29.56 21.57 17.33
N VAL A 691 -30.21 22.65 16.88
CA VAL A 691 -31.12 23.52 17.62
C VAL A 691 -32.20 24.05 16.64
N PRO A 692 -33.40 23.42 16.61
CA PRO A 692 -34.43 23.76 15.62
C PRO A 692 -34.75 25.26 15.60
N ASP A 693 -34.64 25.87 14.43
CA ASP A 693 -35.04 27.24 14.21
C ASP A 693 -36.56 27.30 14.10
N LEU A 694 -37.15 28.18 14.90
CA LEU A 694 -38.60 28.29 14.99
C LEU A 694 -39.14 29.45 14.15
N ASP A 695 -40.29 29.17 13.55
CA ASP A 695 -41.35 30.08 13.18
C ASP A 695 -42.37 30.04 14.35
N GLU A 696 -42.41 31.07 15.22
CA GLU A 696 -43.27 31.13 16.42
C GLU A 696 -44.74 31.48 16.08
N ASP A 697 -45.08 31.94 14.86
CA ASP A 697 -46.44 32.35 14.49
C ASP A 697 -47.13 31.67 13.28
N GLU A 698 -46.45 30.69 12.66
CA GLU A 698 -46.90 29.79 11.58
C GLU A 698 -47.07 30.46 10.18
N ASP A 699 -46.15 31.37 9.83
CA ASP A 699 -46.17 32.22 8.62
C ASP A 699 -45.27 31.72 7.46
N SER A 700 -44.27 30.87 7.75
CA SER A 700 -43.23 30.33 6.85
C SER A 700 -41.97 31.18 6.64
N TYR A 701 -41.73 32.23 7.43
CA TYR A 701 -40.41 32.86 7.58
C TYR A 701 -39.83 32.61 8.99
N TYR A 702 -38.63 32.05 9.04
CA TYR A 702 -37.92 31.77 10.31
C TYR A 702 -37.42 33.06 10.98
N TRP A 703 -37.16 33.04 12.30
CA TRP A 703 -36.73 34.20 13.10
C TRP A 703 -35.50 34.99 12.61
N PHE A 704 -34.66 34.38 11.74
CA PHE A 704 -33.49 35.02 11.13
C PHE A 704 -33.78 35.66 9.76
N GLN A 705 -34.94 35.37 9.17
CA GLN A 705 -35.46 35.97 7.94
C GLN A 705 -36.53 37.03 8.24
N ASP A 706 -37.33 36.82 9.28
CA ASP A 706 -38.35 37.76 9.73
C ASP A 706 -37.83 38.75 10.78
N CYS A 707 -38.36 39.97 10.75
CA CYS A 707 -38.05 41.04 11.66
C CYS A 707 -38.94 41.08 12.93
N ASN A 708 -40.03 40.31 13.02
CA ASN A 708 -40.87 40.20 14.22
C ASN A 708 -41.65 38.86 14.34
N ASP A 709 -40.90 37.78 14.58
CA ASP A 709 -41.33 36.37 14.76
C ASP A 709 -42.27 36.17 15.97
N SER A 710 -43.48 36.75 15.89
CA SER A 710 -44.56 36.76 16.89
C SER A 710 -45.83 37.53 16.45
N ASP A 711 -45.84 38.15 15.26
CA ASP A 711 -47.03 38.70 14.60
C ASP A 711 -46.96 38.50 13.08
N ALA A 712 -47.53 37.37 12.58
CA ALA A 712 -47.80 36.93 11.20
C ALA A 712 -48.53 37.92 10.25
N SER A 713 -48.35 39.21 10.47
CA SER A 713 -48.69 40.32 9.58
C SER A 713 -47.51 41.27 9.34
N ILE A 714 -46.38 41.02 10.01
CA ILE A 714 -45.05 41.59 9.77
C ILE A 714 -44.19 40.43 9.28
N HIS A 715 -43.75 40.46 8.02
CA HIS A 715 -42.93 39.39 7.41
C HIS A 715 -42.34 39.87 6.07
N PRO A 716 -41.26 39.26 5.56
CA PRO A 716 -40.73 39.52 4.22
C PRO A 716 -41.83 39.59 3.14
N GLY A 717 -42.06 40.79 2.59
CA GLY A 717 -43.03 41.03 1.51
C GLY A 717 -44.51 41.17 1.91
N ALA A 718 -44.83 41.62 3.13
CA ALA A 718 -46.19 41.98 3.57
C ALA A 718 -46.76 43.24 2.85
N THR A 719 -47.62 44.03 3.50
CA THR A 719 -48.22 45.24 2.89
C THR A 719 -48.50 46.36 3.90
N GLU A 720 -47.69 47.41 3.80
CA GLU A 720 -47.65 48.62 4.63
C GLU A 720 -48.97 49.34 4.94
N ILE A 721 -49.05 49.91 6.14
CA ILE A 721 -50.19 50.66 6.67
C ILE A 721 -49.71 51.89 7.48
N LEU A 722 -49.66 53.09 6.88
CA LEU A 722 -49.18 54.36 7.49
C LEU A 722 -49.39 54.51 9.02
N ASN A 723 -48.43 54.03 9.81
CA ASN A 723 -48.50 53.96 11.27
C ASN A 723 -47.15 54.08 12.00
N GLY A 724 -46.01 53.79 11.35
CA GLY A 724 -44.68 53.85 11.96
C GLY A 724 -44.01 52.48 12.22
N ILE A 725 -44.37 51.45 11.46
CA ILE A 725 -43.83 50.09 11.55
C ILE A 725 -43.35 49.67 10.15
N ASP A 726 -42.25 48.89 10.11
CA ASP A 726 -41.83 48.13 8.95
C ASP A 726 -42.67 46.84 8.94
N GLU A 727 -43.63 46.72 8.03
CA GLU A 727 -44.48 45.54 7.93
C GLU A 727 -43.90 44.49 6.96
N ASN A 728 -43.07 44.86 5.99
CA ASN A 728 -42.53 43.93 4.99
C ASN A 728 -41.07 43.49 5.19
N CYS A 729 -40.42 43.93 6.26
CA CYS A 729 -39.05 43.63 6.68
C CYS A 729 -37.94 44.03 5.68
N ASP A 730 -38.18 44.95 4.74
CA ASP A 730 -37.11 45.46 3.84
C ASP A 730 -36.26 46.58 4.45
N GLY A 731 -36.59 47.04 5.67
CA GLY A 731 -35.92 48.12 6.38
C GLY A 731 -36.51 49.51 6.12
N GLN A 732 -37.51 49.62 5.25
CA GLN A 732 -38.38 50.79 5.11
C GLN A 732 -39.64 50.60 5.96
N TRP A 733 -40.54 51.59 5.94
CA TRP A 733 -41.73 51.59 6.78
C TRP A 733 -42.75 52.55 6.17
N ASP A 734 -44.01 52.13 6.09
CA ASP A 734 -45.11 52.89 5.50
C ASP A 734 -44.90 53.33 4.02
N GLU A 735 -44.04 52.67 3.23
CA GLU A 735 -43.85 53.05 1.83
C GLU A 735 -45.08 52.73 0.94
N GLY A 736 -45.12 53.32 -0.24
CA GLY A 736 -46.34 53.42 -1.05
C GLY A 736 -47.26 54.59 -0.67
N PHE A 737 -47.36 54.95 0.61
CA PHE A 737 -47.93 56.26 1.04
C PHE A 737 -47.04 57.44 0.63
N ASN A 738 -45.79 57.17 0.27
CA ASN A 738 -44.82 58.10 -0.30
C ASN A 738 -45.14 58.54 -1.75
N SER A 739 -46.43 58.54 -2.13
CA SER A 739 -46.95 58.98 -3.44
C SER A 739 -48.42 59.41 -3.41
N SER A 740 -49.13 59.22 -2.29
CA SER A 740 -50.45 59.80 -2.07
C SER A 740 -50.29 61.20 -1.48
N ASP A 741 -51.11 62.12 -1.97
CA ASP A 741 -51.14 63.55 -1.65
C ASP A 741 -52.63 63.88 -1.51
N THR A 742 -53.07 64.10 -0.27
CA THR A 742 -54.51 64.24 0.07
C THR A 742 -55.06 65.63 -0.25
N ASP A 743 -54.20 66.65 -0.29
CA ASP A 743 -54.55 68.06 -0.22
C ASP A 743 -54.12 68.87 -1.46
N PHE A 744 -53.14 68.37 -2.23
CA PHE A 744 -52.61 68.84 -3.50
C PHE A 744 -51.68 70.06 -3.45
N ASP A 745 -50.85 70.18 -2.41
CA ASP A 745 -49.75 71.15 -2.34
C ASP A 745 -48.42 70.63 -2.95
N GLY A 746 -48.23 69.31 -2.96
CA GLY A 746 -47.05 68.63 -3.51
C GLY A 746 -46.34 67.70 -2.51
N LEU A 747 -46.54 67.86 -1.20
CA LEU A 747 -46.10 66.90 -0.19
C LEU A 747 -46.89 65.59 -0.30
N THR A 748 -46.27 64.50 0.18
CA THR A 748 -46.93 63.20 0.30
C THR A 748 -47.46 63.01 1.72
N ASP A 749 -48.55 62.25 1.88
CA ASP A 749 -49.15 61.96 3.19
C ASP A 749 -48.10 61.38 4.18
N PHE A 750 -47.16 60.58 3.64
CA PHE A 750 -45.99 60.06 4.33
C PHE A 750 -45.00 61.16 4.76
N GLY A 751 -44.65 62.06 3.85
CA GLY A 751 -43.76 63.20 4.12
C GLY A 751 -44.30 64.12 5.21
N GLU A 752 -45.56 64.52 5.08
CA GLU A 752 -46.28 65.35 6.03
C GLU A 752 -46.38 64.71 7.43
N TYR A 753 -46.80 63.44 7.51
CA TYR A 753 -47.06 62.78 8.78
C TYR A 753 -45.80 62.50 9.61
N HIS A 754 -44.69 62.10 8.95
CA HIS A 754 -43.48 61.66 9.65
C HIS A 754 -42.37 62.71 9.79
N PHE A 755 -42.22 63.62 8.83
CA PHE A 755 -41.06 64.51 8.77
C PHE A 755 -41.40 65.98 9.03
N PHE A 756 -42.43 66.51 8.37
CA PHE A 756 -42.75 67.95 8.42
C PHE A 756 -43.80 68.30 9.49
N ASN A 757 -44.64 67.34 9.88
CA ASN A 757 -45.70 67.49 10.89
C ASN A 757 -46.68 68.63 10.55
N THR A 758 -46.95 68.81 9.25
CA THR A 758 -47.99 69.69 8.68
C THR A 758 -49.39 69.07 8.89
N ASP A 759 -50.46 69.73 8.44
CA ASP A 759 -51.82 69.16 8.45
C ASP A 759 -52.17 68.70 7.04
N LEU A 760 -52.37 67.37 6.90
CA LEU A 760 -52.72 66.53 5.72
C LEU A 760 -53.99 66.96 4.92
N ASN A 761 -54.39 68.22 5.05
CA ASN A 761 -55.62 68.85 4.60
C ASN A 761 -55.43 70.37 4.31
N LEU A 762 -54.21 70.95 4.44
CA LEU A 762 -53.94 72.39 4.40
C LEU A 762 -52.56 72.79 3.79
N GLN A 763 -52.53 73.08 2.48
CA GLN A 763 -51.39 73.58 1.64
C GLN A 763 -50.45 74.71 2.14
N ASP A 764 -50.65 75.30 3.31
CA ASP A 764 -49.95 76.51 3.80
C ASP A 764 -50.13 76.61 5.33
N THR A 765 -49.15 76.10 6.08
CA THR A 765 -49.16 76.00 7.54
C THR A 765 -48.58 77.24 8.23
N ASP A 766 -47.58 77.92 7.64
CA ASP A 766 -46.94 79.15 8.15
C ASP A 766 -47.73 80.43 7.82
N GLY A 767 -48.08 80.64 6.55
CA GLY A 767 -48.74 81.85 6.03
C GLY A 767 -47.83 82.88 5.35
N ASP A 768 -46.58 82.54 5.01
CA ASP A 768 -45.57 83.36 4.34
C ASP A 768 -45.92 83.74 2.88
N MET A 769 -46.65 82.85 2.17
CA MET A 769 -47.03 82.85 0.74
C MET A 769 -46.17 81.98 -0.21
N LEU A 770 -45.22 81.20 0.31
CA LEU A 770 -44.92 79.86 -0.21
C LEU A 770 -45.99 78.86 0.29
N SER A 771 -46.03 77.65 -0.28
CA SER A 771 -46.80 76.49 0.26
C SER A 771 -45.84 75.52 0.94
N ASP A 772 -46.34 74.67 1.84
CA ASP A 772 -45.47 73.76 2.62
C ASP A 772 -44.62 72.87 1.69
N GLY A 773 -45.21 72.40 0.59
CA GLY A 773 -44.53 71.68 -0.49
C GLY A 773 -43.62 72.52 -1.38
N ASP A 774 -43.84 73.83 -1.57
CA ASP A 774 -42.85 74.69 -2.26
C ASP A 774 -41.65 74.93 -1.33
N GLU A 775 -41.89 75.24 -0.05
CA GLU A 775 -40.86 75.42 0.98
C GLU A 775 -39.98 74.18 1.12
N VAL A 776 -40.58 73.00 1.27
CA VAL A 776 -39.85 71.73 1.42
C VAL A 776 -39.22 71.26 0.10
N LEU A 777 -39.98 71.19 -1.00
CA LEU A 777 -39.56 70.45 -2.21
C LEU A 777 -38.84 71.32 -3.24
N VAL A 778 -39.00 72.65 -3.18
CA VAL A 778 -38.39 73.60 -4.13
C VAL A 778 -37.30 74.45 -3.46
N TYR A 779 -37.46 74.77 -2.18
CA TYR A 779 -36.55 75.67 -1.46
C TYR A 779 -35.76 74.99 -0.32
N LEU A 780 -36.16 73.81 0.15
CA LEU A 780 -35.59 73.11 1.32
C LEU A 780 -35.56 73.99 2.59
N SER A 781 -36.48 74.95 2.69
CA SER A 781 -36.71 75.76 3.89
C SER A 781 -37.57 75.00 4.90
N ASN A 782 -37.84 75.64 6.04
CA ASN A 782 -38.69 75.06 7.07
C ASN A 782 -40.12 75.59 6.87
N PRO A 783 -41.13 74.74 6.54
CA PRO A 783 -42.52 75.15 6.22
C PRO A 783 -43.32 75.69 7.43
N LEU A 784 -42.60 76.11 8.48
CA LEU A 784 -43.09 76.70 9.71
C LEU A 784 -42.32 78.00 10.05
N VAL A 785 -41.38 78.47 9.18
CA VAL A 785 -40.42 79.58 9.44
C VAL A 785 -39.85 80.33 8.18
N TYR A 786 -40.57 81.34 7.67
CA TYR A 786 -40.17 82.54 6.87
C TYR A 786 -38.66 82.88 6.55
N ASP A 787 -38.32 83.23 5.29
CA ASP A 787 -36.94 83.40 4.72
C ASP A 787 -36.48 84.78 4.11
N ASN A 788 -35.20 84.91 3.65
CA ASN A 788 -34.56 86.16 3.11
C ASN A 788 -33.23 86.00 2.27
N ASP A 789 -32.94 86.85 1.27
CA ASP A 789 -31.63 86.97 0.53
C ASP A 789 -30.73 88.14 1.03
N THR A 790 -29.39 88.02 1.01
CA THR A 790 -28.44 89.05 1.53
C THR A 790 -27.64 89.78 0.45
N ASP A 791 -26.84 89.05 -0.34
CA ASP A 791 -25.80 89.59 -1.23
C ASP A 791 -26.35 90.14 -2.57
N GLN A 792 -27.51 89.64 -3.02
CA GLN A 792 -28.28 90.02 -4.22
C GLN A 792 -27.67 89.62 -5.58
N ASP A 793 -26.99 88.48 -5.65
CA ASP A 793 -26.63 87.85 -6.94
C ASP A 793 -27.87 87.26 -7.65
N GLY A 794 -28.78 86.64 -6.89
CA GLY A 794 -30.01 86.00 -7.33
C GLY A 794 -30.48 84.81 -6.48
N TYR A 795 -29.62 84.29 -5.59
CA TYR A 795 -29.88 83.11 -4.76
C TYR A 795 -30.20 83.51 -3.30
N TYR A 796 -31.03 82.70 -2.61
CA TYR A 796 -31.36 82.93 -1.19
C TYR A 796 -30.27 82.38 -0.25
N TRP A 797 -30.31 82.76 1.04
CA TRP A 797 -29.27 82.39 2.04
C TRP A 797 -29.02 80.89 2.22
N PHE A 798 -29.95 80.04 1.75
CA PHE A 798 -29.89 78.58 1.77
C PHE A 798 -29.52 77.95 0.40
N GLN A 799 -29.38 78.76 -0.66
CA GLN A 799 -29.06 78.32 -2.02
C GLN A 799 -27.65 78.71 -2.48
N ASP A 800 -27.06 79.76 -1.88
CA ASP A 800 -25.68 80.15 -2.07
C ASP A 800 -24.80 79.55 -0.94
N CYS A 801 -23.78 78.76 -1.30
CA CYS A 801 -22.86 78.20 -0.32
C CYS A 801 -21.94 79.27 0.33
N ASN A 802 -21.95 80.51 -0.18
CA ASN A 802 -21.27 81.67 0.39
C ASN A 802 -21.94 83.01 0.01
N ASP A 803 -23.12 83.31 0.60
CA ASP A 803 -23.97 84.55 0.56
C ASP A 803 -23.25 85.86 1.00
N THR A 804 -22.01 86.04 0.54
CA THR A 804 -21.12 87.20 0.69
C THR A 804 -20.05 87.31 -0.43
N ASN A 805 -19.99 86.39 -1.43
CA ASN A 805 -18.88 86.30 -2.37
C ASN A 805 -19.28 85.82 -3.79
N ASP A 806 -19.49 86.78 -4.71
CA ASP A 806 -19.92 86.67 -6.12
C ASP A 806 -19.06 85.81 -7.09
N GLN A 807 -18.17 84.96 -6.58
CA GLN A 807 -17.26 84.09 -7.35
C GLN A 807 -17.35 82.60 -7.00
N ILE A 808 -18.19 82.21 -6.05
CA ILE A 808 -18.43 80.81 -5.64
C ILE A 808 -19.97 80.69 -5.54
N ASN A 809 -20.60 80.06 -6.53
CA ASN A 809 -22.06 79.94 -6.65
C ASN A 809 -22.44 78.86 -7.70
N PRO A 810 -23.73 78.41 -7.75
CA PRO A 810 -24.22 77.35 -8.65
C PRO A 810 -23.97 77.45 -10.17
N ASP A 811 -23.45 78.56 -10.69
CA ASP A 811 -23.33 78.85 -12.14
C ASP A 811 -21.86 78.87 -12.64
N MET A 812 -20.90 78.41 -11.82
CA MET A 812 -19.45 78.40 -12.11
C MET A 812 -18.95 77.09 -12.77
N ILE A 813 -17.62 76.95 -12.99
CA ILE A 813 -16.99 75.80 -13.66
C ILE A 813 -15.80 75.32 -12.83
N GLU A 814 -15.69 74.00 -12.67
CA GLU A 814 -14.72 73.31 -11.82
C GLU A 814 -13.31 73.17 -12.45
N LEU A 815 -12.30 72.95 -11.61
CA LEU A 815 -10.89 72.76 -11.97
C LEU A 815 -10.24 71.83 -10.95
N LEU A 816 -9.56 70.76 -11.37
CA LEU A 816 -8.84 69.79 -10.53
C LEU A 816 -7.76 70.49 -9.66
N ASP A 817 -8.19 71.07 -8.53
CA ASP A 817 -7.36 71.81 -7.56
C ASP A 817 -7.81 71.70 -6.10
N GLY A 818 -8.89 70.96 -5.82
CA GLY A 818 -9.34 70.61 -4.47
C GLY A 818 -10.31 71.61 -3.84
N ILE A 819 -11.04 72.39 -4.64
CA ILE A 819 -12.01 73.40 -4.17
C ILE A 819 -13.28 73.37 -5.03
N ASP A 820 -14.42 73.08 -4.41
CA ASP A 820 -15.77 73.31 -4.98
C ASP A 820 -15.90 74.77 -5.46
N ASN A 821 -15.82 75.00 -6.78
CA ASN A 821 -15.99 76.34 -7.38
C ASN A 821 -17.47 76.62 -7.68
N ASN A 822 -18.30 75.58 -7.82
CA ASN A 822 -19.66 75.64 -8.37
C ASN A 822 -20.78 75.40 -7.33
N CYS A 823 -20.46 75.35 -6.04
CA CYS A 823 -21.37 75.00 -4.94
C CYS A 823 -22.12 73.66 -5.15
N SER A 824 -21.57 72.69 -5.89
CA SER A 824 -22.21 71.37 -6.07
C SER A 824 -22.20 70.53 -4.79
N GLY A 825 -21.34 70.87 -3.83
CA GLY A 825 -21.03 70.02 -2.68
C GLY A 825 -20.07 68.87 -3.01
N GLN A 826 -19.59 68.80 -4.25
CA GLN A 826 -18.52 67.92 -4.69
C GLN A 826 -17.28 68.77 -5.03
N ILE A 827 -16.15 68.10 -5.23
CA ILE A 827 -14.85 68.74 -5.49
C ILE A 827 -14.26 68.01 -6.68
N ASP A 828 -13.86 68.75 -7.71
CA ASP A 828 -13.22 68.23 -8.91
C ASP A 828 -14.06 67.15 -9.67
N GLU A 829 -15.40 67.19 -9.59
CA GLU A 829 -16.29 66.10 -10.05
C GLU A 829 -16.33 65.90 -11.57
N ASP A 830 -15.97 66.92 -12.36
CA ASP A 830 -15.88 66.88 -13.83
C ASP A 830 -14.79 65.89 -14.34
N PHE A 831 -14.02 65.27 -13.44
CA PHE A 831 -12.93 64.32 -13.73
C PHE A 831 -13.27 62.86 -13.36
N ILE A 832 -14.48 62.56 -12.85
CA ILE A 832 -14.91 61.19 -12.51
C ILE A 832 -14.92 60.27 -13.74
N GLY A 833 -14.28 59.11 -13.63
CA GLY A 833 -14.38 58.02 -14.63
C GLY A 833 -13.71 58.31 -15.98
N LEU A 834 -12.83 59.31 -16.03
CA LEU A 834 -11.80 59.41 -17.06
C LEU A 834 -10.60 58.57 -16.64
N ASP A 835 -10.00 57.89 -17.61
CA ASP A 835 -8.73 57.17 -17.59
C ASP A 835 -8.01 57.69 -18.86
N ARG A 836 -6.78 58.19 -18.74
CA ARG A 836 -6.11 58.95 -19.81
C ARG A 836 -4.92 58.24 -20.45
N ASP A 837 -4.21 57.41 -19.72
CA ASP A 837 -3.01 56.69 -20.16
C ASP A 837 -3.25 55.19 -20.37
N GLN A 838 -4.33 54.64 -19.80
CA GLN A 838 -4.94 53.32 -20.06
C GLN A 838 -4.21 52.10 -19.46
N ASP A 839 -3.87 52.16 -18.16
CA ASP A 839 -3.69 50.95 -17.35
C ASP A 839 -5.02 50.40 -16.77
N GLY A 840 -5.99 51.27 -16.52
CA GLY A 840 -7.31 50.95 -15.96
C GLY A 840 -7.69 51.71 -14.69
N LEU A 841 -6.83 52.57 -14.14
CA LEU A 841 -7.14 53.43 -13.01
C LEU A 841 -7.81 54.76 -13.46
N PRO A 842 -8.81 55.30 -12.72
CA PRO A 842 -9.43 56.59 -13.08
C PRO A 842 -8.70 57.81 -12.49
N ASP A 843 -8.56 58.88 -13.30
CA ASP A 843 -7.75 60.07 -13.01
C ASP A 843 -7.95 60.69 -11.60
N LEU A 844 -9.20 60.65 -11.13
CA LEU A 844 -9.65 61.29 -9.89
C LEU A 844 -9.35 60.42 -8.66
N GLU A 845 -9.39 59.10 -8.83
CA GLU A 845 -9.08 58.09 -7.82
C GLU A 845 -7.57 57.99 -7.64
N GLU A 846 -6.83 58.00 -8.75
CA GLU A 846 -5.39 58.25 -8.75
C GLU A 846 -5.01 59.52 -7.99
N PHE A 847 -5.54 60.70 -8.37
CA PHE A 847 -5.12 61.97 -7.77
C PHE A 847 -5.49 62.12 -6.28
N ASN A 848 -6.63 61.57 -5.83
CA ASN A 848 -7.14 61.78 -4.48
C ASN A 848 -6.96 60.60 -3.51
N ILE A 849 -6.80 59.37 -4.01
CA ILE A 849 -6.84 58.14 -3.21
C ILE A 849 -5.51 57.39 -3.31
N ILE A 850 -5.09 57.05 -4.53
CA ILE A 850 -3.90 56.21 -4.77
C ILE A 850 -2.60 57.04 -4.68
N ASN A 851 -2.61 58.27 -5.20
CA ASN A 851 -1.52 59.26 -5.31
C ASN A 851 -0.48 58.98 -6.43
N THR A 852 -0.87 58.27 -7.48
CA THR A 852 -0.16 58.13 -8.78
C THR A 852 -0.24 59.43 -9.62
N ASP A 853 0.44 59.53 -10.77
CA ASP A 853 0.31 60.68 -11.69
C ASP A 853 -0.65 60.33 -12.86
N PRO A 854 -1.87 60.93 -12.95
CA PRO A 854 -2.95 60.59 -13.91
C PRO A 854 -2.70 60.83 -15.42
N LEU A 855 -1.47 60.60 -15.86
CA LEU A 855 -0.89 60.83 -17.18
C LEU A 855 0.35 59.95 -17.48
N ASP A 856 0.82 59.10 -16.56
CA ASP A 856 2.02 58.25 -16.68
C ASP A 856 1.77 56.87 -16.02
N ASN A 857 1.34 55.88 -16.83
CA ASN A 857 0.79 54.56 -16.45
C ASN A 857 1.72 53.57 -15.70
N ASP A 858 2.83 54.06 -15.15
CA ASP A 858 3.96 53.34 -14.54
C ASP A 858 4.66 54.40 -13.66
N THR A 859 4.01 54.81 -12.57
CA THR A 859 4.36 56.01 -11.79
C THR A 859 5.77 55.96 -11.22
N ASP A 860 6.25 54.77 -10.81
CA ASP A 860 7.58 54.61 -10.22
C ASP A 860 8.67 54.06 -11.18
N ASN A 861 8.29 53.68 -12.40
CA ASN A 861 9.16 53.33 -13.55
C ASN A 861 9.91 51.99 -13.38
N ASP A 862 9.28 50.99 -12.75
CA ASP A 862 9.81 49.63 -12.66
C ASP A 862 9.50 48.77 -13.89
N GLY A 863 8.36 49.00 -14.54
CA GLY A 863 7.92 48.30 -15.75
C GLY A 863 6.70 47.37 -15.59
N LEU A 864 6.11 47.26 -14.40
CA LEU A 864 4.66 47.03 -14.26
C LEU A 864 3.87 48.30 -14.63
N SER A 865 2.56 48.28 -14.46
CA SER A 865 1.70 49.46 -14.58
C SER A 865 0.81 49.58 -13.36
N ASP A 866 0.45 50.80 -12.96
CA ASP A 866 -0.14 51.06 -11.66
C ASP A 866 -1.45 50.28 -11.45
N GLY A 867 -2.25 50.15 -12.51
CA GLY A 867 -3.44 49.28 -12.54
C GLY A 867 -3.15 47.76 -12.56
N GLU A 868 -2.03 47.30 -13.12
CA GLU A 868 -1.61 45.90 -13.07
C GLU A 868 -1.16 45.50 -11.65
N GLU A 869 -0.46 46.40 -10.95
CA GLU A 869 -0.09 46.20 -9.54
C GLU A 869 -1.31 46.06 -8.64
N ILE A 870 -2.27 46.99 -8.76
CA ILE A 870 -3.46 46.99 -7.90
C ILE A 870 -4.41 45.82 -8.19
N PHE A 871 -4.56 45.41 -9.45
CA PHE A 871 -5.57 44.41 -9.83
C PHE A 871 -5.06 42.98 -10.04
N ASN A 872 -3.78 42.76 -10.33
CA ASN A 872 -3.24 41.42 -10.63
C ASN A 872 -2.27 40.90 -9.56
N THR A 873 -1.29 41.71 -9.12
CA THR A 873 -0.27 41.29 -8.13
C THR A 873 -0.61 41.69 -6.69
N ALA A 874 -1.53 42.64 -6.52
CA ALA A 874 -1.91 43.27 -5.26
C ALA A 874 -0.76 44.02 -4.54
N THR A 875 0.18 44.56 -5.32
CA THR A 875 1.32 45.35 -4.85
C THR A 875 0.98 46.86 -4.81
N ASN A 876 1.97 47.77 -4.84
CA ASN A 876 1.77 49.17 -4.43
C ASN A 876 2.52 50.15 -5.37
N PRO A 877 1.81 50.84 -6.29
CA PRO A 877 2.39 51.54 -7.46
C PRO A 877 3.04 52.90 -7.18
N LEU A 878 3.73 52.98 -6.04
CA LEU A 878 4.54 54.11 -5.58
C LEU A 878 5.86 53.60 -4.95
N VAL A 879 6.13 52.29 -5.01
CA VAL A 879 7.25 51.57 -4.40
C VAL A 879 7.62 50.42 -5.34
N PRO A 880 8.69 50.55 -6.15
CA PRO A 880 9.05 49.55 -7.16
C PRO A 880 9.17 48.13 -6.59
N ASP A 881 8.53 47.15 -7.23
CA ASP A 881 8.54 45.73 -6.88
C ASP A 881 9.84 45.05 -7.35
N LEU A 882 10.98 45.61 -6.94
CA LEU A 882 12.29 45.19 -7.42
C LEU A 882 12.55 43.70 -7.17
N ASP A 883 12.88 43.00 -8.25
CA ASP A 883 13.83 41.88 -8.31
C ASP A 883 15.19 42.39 -7.76
N GLU A 884 15.44 42.26 -6.45
CA GLU A 884 16.64 42.84 -5.79
C GLU A 884 17.90 41.98 -6.02
N ASP A 885 17.77 40.68 -6.30
CA ASP A 885 18.93 39.80 -6.52
C ASP A 885 19.26 39.53 -8.02
N GLY A 886 18.28 39.59 -8.92
CA GLY A 886 18.45 39.63 -10.37
C GLY A 886 18.19 38.33 -11.12
N ASP A 887 17.34 37.43 -10.61
CA ASP A 887 17.07 36.10 -11.19
C ASP A 887 16.01 36.14 -12.32
N GLY A 888 14.97 36.97 -12.16
CA GLY A 888 13.87 37.17 -13.11
C GLY A 888 12.45 36.91 -12.58
N PHE A 889 12.28 36.46 -11.34
CA PHE A 889 11.05 36.58 -10.55
C PHE A 889 11.03 37.93 -9.81
N ARG A 890 10.06 38.14 -8.92
CA ARG A 890 9.95 39.32 -8.03
C ARG A 890 9.46 38.86 -6.65
N TRP A 891 9.75 39.64 -5.61
CA TRP A 891 9.44 39.37 -4.19
C TRP A 891 8.04 38.83 -3.81
N PHE A 892 7.03 38.94 -4.65
CA PHE A 892 5.67 38.43 -4.44
C PHE A 892 5.35 37.12 -5.21
N GLU A 893 6.22 36.71 -6.14
CA GLU A 893 6.13 35.44 -6.89
C GLU A 893 6.93 34.31 -6.23
N GLU A 894 7.73 34.63 -5.21
CA GLU A 894 8.77 33.76 -4.63
C GLU A 894 8.79 33.79 -3.09
N CYS A 895 9.70 33.03 -2.50
CA CYS A 895 9.83 32.89 -1.05
C CYS A 895 11.04 33.62 -0.41
N ASN A 896 12.05 34.11 -1.17
CA ASN A 896 13.18 34.88 -0.60
C ASN A 896 14.00 35.76 -1.60
N ASP A 897 13.48 36.95 -1.94
CA ASP A 897 14.06 38.01 -2.81
C ASP A 897 15.43 38.61 -2.37
N GLU A 898 16.07 38.06 -1.33
CA GLU A 898 17.47 38.37 -0.99
C GLU A 898 18.49 37.30 -1.48
N ASP A 899 18.08 36.20 -2.14
CA ASP A 899 19.00 35.15 -2.64
C ASP A 899 18.56 34.41 -3.93
N ILE A 900 19.24 34.77 -5.05
CA ILE A 900 19.19 34.35 -6.48
C ILE A 900 19.24 32.84 -6.80
N ASN A 901 18.92 32.00 -5.84
CA ASN A 901 18.89 30.55 -5.90
C ASN A 901 17.57 29.98 -5.33
N ILE A 902 16.69 30.81 -4.76
CA ILE A 902 15.45 30.43 -4.09
C ILE A 902 14.26 31.01 -4.88
N TYR A 903 13.63 30.20 -5.74
CA TYR A 903 12.59 30.67 -6.67
C TYR A 903 11.71 29.54 -7.22
N PRO A 904 10.49 29.83 -7.72
CA PRO A 904 9.59 28.84 -8.31
C PRO A 904 10.24 27.90 -9.34
N GLY A 905 10.47 26.64 -8.95
CA GLY A 905 11.08 25.63 -9.80
C GLY A 905 12.61 25.70 -9.91
N ALA A 906 13.30 26.04 -8.82
CA ALA A 906 14.75 25.98 -8.69
C ALA A 906 15.29 24.52 -8.67
N ILE A 907 16.40 24.28 -7.95
CA ILE A 907 16.92 22.92 -7.71
C ILE A 907 17.37 22.82 -6.26
N GLU A 908 16.51 22.18 -5.46
CA GLU A 908 16.72 21.84 -4.05
C GLU A 908 18.16 21.42 -3.70
N LEU A 909 18.72 22.08 -2.69
CA LEU A 909 20.02 21.80 -2.09
C LEU A 909 19.82 21.37 -0.64
N TRP A 910 20.61 20.39 -0.15
CA TRP A 910 20.48 19.91 1.24
C TRP A 910 20.96 20.98 2.23
N ASN A 911 20.05 21.84 2.65
CA ASN A 911 20.35 23.12 3.27
C ASN A 911 19.36 23.49 4.40
N GLY A 912 18.15 22.93 4.41
CA GLY A 912 17.11 23.18 5.41
C GLY A 912 16.20 24.38 5.11
N ILE A 913 16.11 24.78 3.85
CA ILE A 913 15.26 25.84 3.29
C ILE A 913 14.54 25.22 2.07
N ASP A 914 13.34 25.70 1.81
CA ASP A 914 12.62 25.54 0.55
C ASP A 914 13.32 26.40 -0.51
N ASP A 915 14.12 25.81 -1.42
CA ASP A 915 14.80 26.53 -2.50
C ASP A 915 13.89 26.69 -3.74
N ASP A 916 12.88 25.84 -3.90
CA ASP A 916 12.04 25.72 -5.10
C ASP A 916 10.66 26.43 -4.96
N CYS A 917 10.32 26.86 -3.73
CA CYS A 917 9.14 27.58 -3.28
C CYS A 917 7.80 26.82 -3.46
N ASP A 918 7.79 25.49 -3.27
CA ASP A 918 6.57 24.66 -3.31
C ASP A 918 5.97 24.28 -1.93
N GLU A 919 6.51 24.88 -0.85
CA GLU A 919 6.24 24.59 0.57
C GLU A 919 6.84 23.28 1.13
N GLN A 920 7.56 22.48 0.32
CA GLN A 920 8.38 21.35 0.80
C GLN A 920 9.82 21.81 1.15
N ILE A 921 10.62 20.94 1.79
CA ILE A 921 11.98 21.31 2.25
C ILE A 921 12.96 20.14 2.10
N ASP A 922 14.07 20.39 1.40
CA ASP A 922 15.05 19.38 0.99
C ASP A 922 14.42 18.22 0.18
N ASP A 923 13.41 18.51 -0.64
CA ASP A 923 12.75 17.59 -1.57
C ASP A 923 13.70 17.16 -2.72
N GLY A 924 13.51 15.97 -3.29
CA GLY A 924 14.31 15.46 -4.43
C GLY A 924 15.82 15.29 -4.17
N VAL A 925 16.36 15.80 -3.05
CA VAL A 925 17.79 15.99 -2.88
C VAL A 925 18.52 14.68 -2.70
N ASN A 926 19.47 14.44 -3.61
CA ASN A 926 20.46 13.37 -3.47
C ASN A 926 21.48 13.69 -2.35
N ARG A 927 21.07 13.49 -1.10
CA ARG A 927 21.84 13.75 0.13
C ARG A 927 23.24 13.11 0.12
N TYR A 928 23.43 12.01 -0.62
CA TYR A 928 24.75 11.37 -0.80
C TYR A 928 25.79 12.25 -1.50
N GLN A 929 25.41 13.26 -2.30
CA GLN A 929 26.38 14.15 -2.96
C GLN A 929 27.17 15.03 -1.99
N TYR A 930 26.61 15.31 -0.81
CA TYR A 930 27.24 16.13 0.22
C TYR A 930 28.15 15.30 1.16
N LEU A 931 28.14 13.97 1.07
CA LEU A 931 28.89 13.10 1.96
C LEU A 931 30.41 13.19 1.73
N ILE A 932 31.15 13.67 2.74
CA ILE A 932 32.62 13.56 2.77
C ILE A 932 32.99 12.15 3.24
N ALA A 933 33.01 11.22 2.28
CA ALA A 933 33.40 9.84 2.52
C ALA A 933 34.77 9.75 3.23
N PRO A 934 34.88 9.05 4.38
CA PRO A 934 36.13 8.84 5.08
C PRO A 934 37.23 8.21 4.21
N ASN A 935 38.49 8.57 4.46
CA ASN A 935 39.66 8.08 3.70
C ASN A 935 39.87 6.54 3.71
N SER A 936 39.10 5.80 4.53
CA SER A 936 39.01 4.33 4.50
C SER A 936 37.71 3.89 5.17
N SER A 937 36.96 3.01 4.51
CA SER A 937 35.86 2.24 5.11
C SER A 937 36.38 1.05 5.92
N GLU A 938 37.50 0.45 5.49
CA GLU A 938 38.22 -0.61 6.20
C GLU A 938 39.11 -0.03 7.31
N ILE A 939 38.93 -0.50 8.55
CA ILE A 939 39.68 -0.01 9.73
C ILE A 939 40.18 -1.21 10.53
N THR A 940 41.50 -1.31 10.72
CA THR A 940 42.11 -2.24 11.68
C THR A 940 42.76 -1.46 12.84
N LEU A 941 42.37 -1.75 14.09
CA LEU A 941 42.92 -1.11 15.28
C LEU A 941 43.22 -2.10 16.42
N ASN A 942 44.18 -1.79 17.29
CA ASN A 942 44.43 -2.57 18.50
C ASN A 942 43.47 -2.16 19.62
N SER A 943 42.41 -2.92 19.83
CA SER A 943 41.34 -2.62 20.79
C SER A 943 41.81 -2.52 22.25
N THR A 944 42.99 -3.04 22.59
CA THR A 944 43.56 -2.98 23.95
C THR A 944 44.45 -1.77 24.21
N SER A 945 44.75 -0.96 23.18
CA SER A 945 45.64 0.21 23.32
C SER A 945 45.24 1.45 22.49
N GLU A 946 44.38 1.29 21.49
CA GLU A 946 43.94 2.32 20.57
C GLU A 946 42.42 2.48 20.69
N LYS A 947 41.94 3.72 20.70
CA LYS A 947 40.50 4.00 20.72
C LYS A 947 39.93 3.94 19.31
N LEU A 948 38.71 3.42 19.16
CA LEU A 948 37.94 3.62 17.94
C LEU A 948 37.26 5.00 18.03
N GLN A 949 37.45 5.81 16.99
CA GLN A 949 36.72 7.06 16.81
C GLN A 949 36.23 7.11 15.36
N LEU A 950 34.92 7.00 15.16
CA LEU A 950 34.27 7.19 13.86
C LEU A 950 33.48 8.50 13.88
N SER A 951 33.55 9.22 12.77
CA SER A 951 32.79 10.41 12.47
C SER A 951 32.55 10.42 10.97
N ILE A 952 31.32 10.68 10.57
CA ILE A 952 31.00 11.12 9.21
C ILE A 952 31.13 12.65 9.16
N ASP A 953 31.30 13.23 7.99
CA ASP A 953 31.23 14.69 7.81
C ASP A 953 30.58 15.00 6.46
N PHE A 954 29.97 16.17 6.34
CA PHE A 954 29.27 16.61 5.14
C PHE A 954 29.91 17.89 4.61
N ASN A 955 29.87 18.09 3.29
CA ASN A 955 30.38 19.27 2.60
C ASN A 955 29.40 20.46 2.70
N LEU A 956 28.84 20.63 3.89
CA LEU A 956 27.87 21.65 4.29
C LEU A 956 28.49 22.58 5.33
N SER A 957 27.94 23.79 5.45
CA SER A 957 28.40 24.77 6.43
C SER A 957 28.02 24.37 7.86
N ASN A 958 28.65 25.01 8.86
CA ASN A 958 28.32 24.75 10.27
C ASN A 958 27.05 25.45 10.75
N SER A 959 26.41 26.32 9.95
CA SER A 959 25.04 26.78 10.19
C SER A 959 24.06 25.75 9.66
N ILE A 960 24.13 25.42 8.36
CA ILE A 960 23.29 24.40 7.71
C ILE A 960 23.21 23.09 8.53
N LYS A 961 24.33 22.58 9.06
CA LYS A 961 24.35 21.38 9.92
C LYS A 961 23.64 21.51 11.28
N GLN A 962 23.37 22.72 11.75
CA GLN A 962 22.55 23.02 12.92
C GLN A 962 21.09 23.23 12.54
N ASP A 963 20.86 23.87 11.40
CA ASP A 963 19.53 24.22 10.89
C ASP A 963 18.78 22.94 10.42
N LEU A 964 19.48 22.01 9.72
CA LEU A 964 19.01 20.66 9.37
C LEU A 964 18.77 19.69 10.58
N GLY A 965 19.10 20.08 11.81
CA GLY A 965 18.79 19.32 13.03
C GLY A 965 19.41 17.92 13.20
N LEU A 966 20.35 17.51 12.34
CA LEU A 966 20.84 16.14 12.13
C LEU A 966 20.94 15.23 13.39
N GLU A 967 20.13 14.18 13.45
CA GLU A 967 20.25 13.07 14.39
C GLU A 967 21.18 11.97 13.85
N TYR A 968 21.92 11.29 14.75
CA TYR A 968 22.91 10.26 14.38
C TYR A 968 22.65 8.95 15.13
N ILE A 969 22.34 7.86 14.42
CA ILE A 969 22.10 6.53 15.00
C ILE A 969 23.18 5.56 14.52
N TRP A 970 24.08 5.16 15.42
CA TRP A 970 25.13 4.18 15.12
C TRP A 970 24.65 2.77 15.47
N LYS A 971 24.63 1.86 14.50
CA LYS A 971 24.25 0.45 14.65
C LYS A 971 25.46 -0.47 14.42
N ARG A 972 25.52 -1.61 15.11
CA ARG A 972 26.50 -2.70 14.88
C ARG A 972 25.78 -4.03 15.06
N ASN A 973 25.67 -4.79 13.97
CA ASN A 973 24.81 -5.98 13.87
C ASN A 973 23.37 -5.65 14.31
N GLY A 974 22.72 -4.71 13.61
CA GLY A 974 21.36 -4.20 13.91
C GLY A 974 21.26 -3.30 15.15
N ALA A 975 21.85 -3.70 16.27
CA ALA A 975 21.70 -3.04 17.55
C ALA A 975 22.36 -1.63 17.61
N THR A 976 21.61 -0.65 18.13
CA THR A 976 22.11 0.71 18.37
C THR A 976 23.19 0.75 19.46
N ILE A 977 24.35 1.32 19.14
CA ILE A 977 25.53 1.42 20.00
C ILE A 977 25.92 2.85 20.39
N SER A 978 25.36 3.87 19.73
CA SER A 978 25.54 5.29 20.08
C SER A 978 24.47 6.16 19.40
N GLN A 979 24.06 7.24 20.05
CA GLN A 979 23.27 8.34 19.47
C GLN A 979 24.02 9.68 19.56
N GLN A 980 25.32 9.66 19.23
CA GLN A 980 26.20 10.83 19.24
C GLN A 980 26.80 11.03 17.86
N GLU A 981 26.91 12.28 17.41
CA GLU A 981 27.62 12.73 16.18
C GLU A 981 28.92 11.94 15.91
N ILE A 982 29.70 11.65 16.96
CA ILE A 982 30.97 10.93 16.89
C ILE A 982 30.92 9.68 17.77
N LEU A 983 30.95 8.50 17.16
CA LEU A 983 31.12 7.24 17.88
C LEU A 983 32.54 7.15 18.47
N ASN A 984 32.65 7.19 19.79
CA ASN A 984 33.90 6.99 20.53
C ASN A 984 33.83 5.72 21.37
N GLN A 985 34.74 4.77 21.14
CA GLN A 985 34.92 3.59 21.99
C GLN A 985 36.37 3.57 22.52
N GLU A 986 36.53 3.75 23.83
CA GLU A 986 37.82 3.74 24.52
C GLU A 986 38.47 2.35 24.55
N PRO A 987 39.81 2.24 24.74
CA PRO A 987 40.51 0.96 24.73
C PRO A 987 40.02 0.00 25.82
N ILE A 988 39.84 -1.26 25.43
CA ILE A 988 39.25 -2.32 26.25
C ILE A 988 40.31 -2.93 27.17
N ASP A 989 40.02 -2.91 28.48
CA ASP A 989 40.87 -3.53 29.49
C ASP A 989 40.40 -4.97 29.79
N CYS A 990 41.00 -5.95 29.11
CA CYS A 990 40.70 -7.37 29.29
C CYS A 990 41.18 -7.94 30.65
N SER A 991 41.79 -7.15 31.53
CA SER A 991 42.06 -7.56 32.92
C SER A 991 40.87 -7.37 33.88
N LYS A 992 39.76 -6.80 33.38
CA LYS A 992 38.51 -6.57 34.11
C LYS A 992 37.39 -7.50 33.64
N ASN A 993 36.39 -7.68 34.50
CA ASN A 993 35.18 -8.44 34.17
C ASN A 993 34.28 -7.60 33.24
N ASN A 994 34.53 -7.71 31.93
CA ASN A 994 33.77 -7.01 30.88
C ASN A 994 32.45 -7.74 30.56
N THR A 995 31.51 -7.03 29.95
CA THR A 995 30.21 -7.56 29.49
C THR A 995 29.90 -7.05 28.08
N GLY A 996 28.92 -7.66 27.40
CA GLY A 996 28.55 -7.33 26.02
C GLY A 996 29.71 -7.53 25.03
N PHE A 997 29.76 -6.72 23.97
CA PHE A 997 30.76 -6.82 22.90
C PHE A 997 32.23 -6.79 23.40
N SER A 998 32.51 -6.06 24.49
CA SER A 998 33.84 -6.03 25.11
C SER A 998 34.24 -7.35 25.77
N ALA A 999 33.29 -8.19 26.17
CA ALA A 999 33.57 -9.56 26.60
C ALA A 999 33.87 -10.47 25.40
N VAL A 1000 33.12 -10.35 24.30
CA VAL A 1000 33.32 -11.10 23.04
C VAL A 1000 34.74 -10.86 22.49
N LEU A 1001 35.16 -9.59 22.40
CA LEU A 1001 36.53 -9.26 22.00
C LEU A 1001 37.57 -9.83 22.98
N CYS A 1002 37.39 -9.65 24.29
CA CYS A 1002 38.34 -10.17 25.28
C CYS A 1002 38.40 -11.71 25.39
N ALA A 1003 37.44 -12.45 24.85
CA ALA A 1003 37.51 -13.92 24.75
C ALA A 1003 38.52 -14.39 23.69
N GLN A 1004 38.86 -13.53 22.73
CA GLN A 1004 39.78 -13.81 21.62
C GLN A 1004 41.18 -13.20 21.86
N ASN A 1005 42.18 -13.67 21.11
CA ASN A 1005 43.56 -13.15 21.15
C ASN A 1005 44.19 -13.17 19.75
N GLY A 1006 44.27 -12.01 19.11
CA GLY A 1006 44.52 -11.87 17.67
C GLY A 1006 43.58 -10.85 17.03
N THR A 1007 43.49 -10.82 15.70
CA THR A 1007 42.52 -9.99 14.98
C THR A 1007 41.14 -10.68 14.96
N VAL A 1008 40.08 -9.92 15.19
CA VAL A 1008 38.67 -10.35 15.18
C VAL A 1008 37.84 -9.35 14.38
N GLY A 1009 36.92 -9.85 13.55
CA GLY A 1009 36.17 -9.05 12.57
C GLY A 1009 36.60 -9.35 11.12
N PRO A 1010 36.23 -8.51 10.15
CA PRO A 1010 35.59 -7.20 10.33
C PRO A 1010 34.19 -7.30 10.92
N TYR A 1011 33.80 -6.28 11.68
CA TYR A 1011 32.41 -6.05 12.11
C TYR A 1011 31.87 -4.82 11.38
N PRO A 1012 30.71 -4.90 10.69
CA PRO A 1012 30.09 -3.74 10.10
C PRO A 1012 29.56 -2.81 11.21
N ILE A 1013 29.95 -1.54 11.14
CA ILE A 1013 29.36 -0.46 11.91
C ILE A 1013 28.69 0.49 10.92
N LEU A 1014 27.37 0.57 11.00
CA LEU A 1014 26.54 1.48 10.23
C LEU A 1014 26.34 2.76 11.05
N VAL A 1015 26.34 3.91 10.40
CA VAL A 1015 25.66 5.10 10.89
C VAL A 1015 24.47 5.37 9.96
N VAL A 1016 23.33 5.69 10.55
CA VAL A 1016 22.21 6.33 9.89
C VAL A 1016 22.16 7.76 10.42
N ILE A 1017 21.99 8.74 9.54
CA ILE A 1017 21.80 10.15 9.87
C ILE A 1017 20.43 10.53 9.30
N THR A 1018 19.64 11.22 10.11
CA THR A 1018 18.30 11.70 9.76
C THR A 1018 18.27 13.20 9.96
N ASP A 1019 17.83 13.97 8.96
CA ASP A 1019 17.56 15.41 9.12
C ASP A 1019 16.19 15.66 9.77
N ILE A 1020 15.93 16.91 10.17
CA ILE A 1020 14.69 17.28 10.86
C ILE A 1020 13.43 17.09 10.00
N ASN A 1021 13.58 17.02 8.68
CA ASN A 1021 12.52 16.81 7.68
C ASN A 1021 12.32 15.31 7.39
N GLY A 1022 13.02 14.41 8.10
CA GLY A 1022 12.87 12.95 8.00
C GLY A 1022 13.78 12.29 6.96
N GLY A 1023 14.50 13.06 6.15
CA GLY A 1023 15.40 12.57 5.12
C GLY A 1023 16.59 11.81 5.69
N GLN A 1024 16.88 10.61 5.16
CA GLN A 1024 17.89 9.71 5.71
C GLN A 1024 19.08 9.48 4.77
N ILE A 1025 20.27 9.37 5.36
CA ILE A 1025 21.48 8.89 4.70
C ILE A 1025 22.22 7.90 5.61
N SER A 1026 22.77 6.83 5.02
CA SER A 1026 23.53 5.83 5.77
C SER A 1026 24.91 5.54 5.20
N TYR A 1027 25.85 5.17 6.07
CA TYR A 1027 27.24 4.83 5.69
C TYR A 1027 27.85 3.79 6.63
N SER A 1028 28.68 2.89 6.11
CA SER A 1028 29.24 1.76 6.86
C SER A 1028 30.77 1.71 6.88
N TRP A 1029 31.33 1.26 8.00
CA TRP A 1029 32.74 0.89 8.15
C TRP A 1029 32.88 -0.58 8.55
N ASN A 1030 33.89 -1.24 7.98
CA ASN A 1030 34.31 -2.58 8.38
C ASN A 1030 35.44 -2.46 9.41
N VAL A 1031 35.14 -2.76 10.68
CA VAL A 1031 36.09 -2.58 11.79
C VAL A 1031 36.63 -3.93 12.29
N SER A 1032 37.92 -4.16 12.03
CA SER A 1032 38.71 -5.27 12.56
C SER A 1032 39.45 -4.87 13.84
N TYR A 1033 39.27 -5.63 14.91
CA TYR A 1033 39.87 -5.37 16.22
C TYR A 1033 40.98 -6.38 16.53
N PHE A 1034 42.21 -5.90 16.72
CA PHE A 1034 43.31 -6.72 17.25
C PHE A 1034 43.33 -6.67 18.78
N VAL A 1035 43.04 -7.81 19.42
CA VAL A 1035 43.02 -7.99 20.87
C VAL A 1035 44.35 -8.62 21.31
N TRP A 1036 45.04 -8.00 22.27
CA TRP A 1036 46.29 -8.52 22.83
C TRP A 1036 46.17 -8.88 24.31
N HIS A 1037 46.39 -10.16 24.63
CA HIS A 1037 46.50 -10.61 26.02
C HIS A 1037 47.95 -10.57 26.52
N ALA A 1038 48.13 -9.98 27.71
CA ALA A 1038 49.42 -9.98 28.39
C ALA A 1038 49.79 -11.40 28.86
N PRO A 1039 51.00 -11.92 28.53
CA PRO A 1039 51.40 -13.26 28.95
C PRO A 1039 51.56 -13.34 30.47
N GLU A 1040 51.04 -14.42 31.08
CA GLU A 1040 51.01 -14.56 32.54
C GLU A 1040 52.40 -14.43 33.20
N PRO A 1041 52.48 -13.74 34.36
CA PRO A 1041 53.74 -13.56 35.06
C PRO A 1041 54.19 -14.87 35.74
N VAL A 1042 55.21 -15.52 35.17
CA VAL A 1042 55.83 -16.73 35.73
C VAL A 1042 56.21 -16.51 37.21
N GLU A 1043 55.57 -17.28 38.10
CA GLU A 1043 55.86 -17.24 39.54
C GLU A 1043 57.35 -17.50 39.82
N LYS A 1044 57.88 -16.79 40.81
CA LYS A 1044 59.20 -17.04 41.39
C LYS A 1044 59.09 -17.13 42.90
N GLU A 1045 59.69 -18.18 43.43
CA GLU A 1045 59.75 -18.47 44.86
C GLU A 1045 60.28 -17.29 45.68
N ASP A 1046 59.82 -17.23 46.94
CA ASP A 1046 60.24 -16.34 48.01
C ASP A 1046 61.71 -15.89 47.96
N ASN A 1047 61.97 -14.63 48.34
CA ASN A 1047 62.53 -14.37 49.67
C ASN A 1047 62.61 -12.88 50.07
N SER A 1048 62.20 -12.61 51.31
CA SER A 1048 62.57 -11.46 52.17
C SER A 1048 62.16 -10.04 51.73
N GLY A 1049 61.51 -9.31 52.65
CA GLY A 1049 61.14 -7.90 52.41
C GLY A 1049 60.38 -7.19 53.56
N ASP A 1050 60.44 -7.73 54.78
CA ASP A 1050 59.79 -7.18 55.97
C ASP A 1050 60.28 -5.75 56.30
N LEU A 1051 59.37 -4.75 56.42
CA LEU A 1051 59.14 -3.99 57.67
C LEU A 1051 58.24 -2.74 57.54
N ASP A 1052 57.15 -2.76 58.31
CA ASP A 1052 56.58 -1.67 59.13
C ASP A 1052 55.97 -0.39 58.49
N GLY A 1053 54.97 0.18 59.19
CA GLY A 1053 54.17 1.34 58.76
C GLY A 1053 52.72 1.35 59.29
N GLY A 1054 52.46 0.76 60.46
CA GLY A 1054 51.10 0.31 60.80
C GLY A 1054 50.13 1.31 61.46
N SER A 1055 48.84 1.07 61.18
CA SER A 1055 47.72 1.11 62.16
C SER A 1055 47.10 2.50 62.52
N LYS A 1056 45.82 2.61 62.96
CA LYS A 1056 44.87 1.59 63.45
C LYS A 1056 43.41 2.11 63.57
N SER A 1057 42.44 1.18 63.58
CA SER A 1057 41.18 1.23 64.40
C SER A 1057 40.04 2.17 63.94
N LEU A 1058 38.72 1.87 64.05
CA LEU A 1058 37.95 0.74 64.62
C LEU A 1058 36.47 0.75 64.14
N ASN A 1059 35.81 -0.42 64.05
CA ASN A 1059 34.36 -0.71 64.12
C ASN A 1059 33.41 -0.14 63.01
N GLU A 1060 32.19 -0.68 62.77
CA GLU A 1060 31.38 -1.67 63.53
C GLU A 1060 30.56 -2.67 62.64
N LEU A 1061 29.56 -3.34 63.24
CA LEU A 1061 28.70 -4.49 62.82
C LEU A 1061 27.74 -4.19 61.61
N GLU A 1062 26.88 -5.10 61.07
CA GLU A 1062 26.28 -6.37 61.55
C GLU A 1062 25.80 -7.33 60.42
N MET A 1063 24.98 -8.35 60.71
CA MET A 1063 24.59 -9.48 59.82
C MET A 1063 23.08 -9.64 59.53
N GLY A 1064 22.68 -9.68 58.25
CA GLY A 1064 21.93 -10.80 57.62
C GLY A 1064 20.38 -10.98 57.74
N THR A 1065 19.88 -11.90 56.89
CA THR A 1065 18.67 -12.78 57.03
C THR A 1065 17.35 -12.46 56.28
N ILE A 1066 17.26 -12.86 55.00
CA ILE A 1066 16.32 -13.86 54.40
C ILE A 1066 14.77 -13.79 54.63
N ALA A 1067 14.02 -13.84 53.50
CA ALA A 1067 12.69 -14.46 53.23
C ALA A 1067 11.31 -13.77 53.47
N SER A 1068 10.64 -13.46 52.33
CA SER A 1068 9.34 -14.01 51.85
C SER A 1068 7.94 -13.48 52.24
N ILE A 1069 7.06 -13.50 51.20
CA ILE A 1069 5.71 -14.15 51.12
C ILE A 1069 4.42 -13.29 50.90
N ILE A 1070 3.68 -13.69 49.83
CA ILE A 1070 2.23 -13.55 49.51
C ILE A 1070 1.64 -12.20 48.99
N ALA A 1071 0.75 -12.33 48.00
CA ALA A 1071 -0.06 -11.29 47.34
C ALA A 1071 -1.56 -11.37 47.72
N GLY A 1072 -2.41 -10.47 47.18
CA GLY A 1072 -3.88 -10.60 47.30
C GLY A 1072 -4.70 -9.37 46.86
N SER A 1073 -5.47 -9.51 45.78
CA SER A 1073 -6.29 -8.46 45.15
C SER A 1073 -7.69 -8.30 45.78
N VAL A 1074 -8.30 -7.11 45.63
CA VAL A 1074 -9.78 -6.90 45.62
C VAL A 1074 -10.09 -5.79 44.60
N VAL A 1075 -11.24 -5.88 43.92
CA VAL A 1075 -11.58 -5.15 42.68
C VAL A 1075 -13.02 -4.60 42.72
N ILE A 1076 -13.26 -3.45 42.05
CA ILE A 1076 -14.54 -2.81 41.66
C ILE A 1076 -15.54 -2.35 42.75
N VAL A 1077 -15.85 -1.05 42.73
CA VAL A 1077 -17.17 -0.37 42.51
C VAL A 1077 -16.88 1.14 42.68
N LEU A 1078 -16.73 1.93 41.60
CA LEU A 1078 -17.77 2.60 40.78
C LEU A 1078 -18.49 3.80 41.46
N LEU A 1079 -18.67 4.85 40.64
CA LEU A 1079 -19.61 5.99 40.74
C LEU A 1079 -19.39 7.12 41.79
N VAL A 1080 -18.85 8.25 41.29
CA VAL A 1080 -19.44 9.63 41.31
C VAL A 1080 -19.75 10.29 42.69
N VAL A 1081 -20.05 11.60 42.71
CA VAL A 1081 -20.48 12.42 43.88
C VAL A 1081 -19.34 12.70 44.89
N LEU A 1082 -18.65 13.86 44.95
CA LEU A 1082 -18.94 15.25 44.55
C LEU A 1082 -17.68 15.93 43.95
N LEU A 1083 -17.75 16.84 42.97
CA LEU A 1083 -18.41 18.17 42.93
C LEU A 1083 -17.94 19.20 43.98
N LEU A 1084 -16.98 20.05 43.54
CA LEU A 1084 -16.86 21.49 43.83
C LEU A 1084 -16.53 22.02 45.25
N VAL A 1085 -15.89 23.21 45.23
CA VAL A 1085 -16.12 24.42 46.08
C VAL A 1085 -14.86 25.06 46.72
N ARG A 1086 -14.33 26.07 46.00
CA ARG A 1086 -13.86 27.41 46.44
C ARG A 1086 -12.91 27.62 47.66
N GLN A 1087 -11.82 28.36 47.35
CA GLN A 1087 -11.30 29.57 48.03
C GLN A 1087 -10.70 29.50 49.47
N GLY A 1088 -9.51 30.08 49.68
CA GLY A 1088 -8.84 30.12 51.00
C GLY A 1088 -7.70 31.15 51.20
N ARG A 1089 -7.86 32.39 50.72
CA ARG A 1089 -6.86 33.49 50.70
C ARG A 1089 -5.96 33.72 51.96
N SER A 1090 -4.68 33.99 51.69
CA SER A 1090 -3.88 35.17 52.14
C SER A 1090 -3.12 35.21 53.49
N GLY A 1091 -1.82 35.56 53.40
CA GLY A 1091 -1.06 36.36 54.40
C GLY A 1091 0.40 35.93 54.62
N VAL A 1092 1.41 36.79 54.86
CA VAL A 1092 1.51 38.28 54.93
C VAL A 1092 2.96 38.72 54.55
N LYS A 1093 3.16 39.89 53.92
CA LYS A 1093 4.46 40.56 53.62
C LYS A 1093 4.92 41.47 54.80
N PRO A 1094 5.49 42.68 54.63
CA PRO A 1094 6.58 43.23 53.79
C PRO A 1094 7.76 43.66 54.75
N PRO A 1095 8.38 44.88 54.74
CA PRO A 1095 8.81 45.81 53.69
C PRO A 1095 10.30 46.25 53.78
N LYS A 1096 10.83 46.90 52.72
CA LYS A 1096 11.53 48.20 52.86
C LYS A 1096 11.60 49.00 51.55
N GLN A 1097 11.54 50.33 51.69
CA GLN A 1097 11.39 51.41 50.67
C GLN A 1097 11.47 52.77 51.42
N PRO A 1098 11.23 53.96 50.82
CA PRO A 1098 11.36 54.39 49.42
C PRO A 1098 12.64 55.28 49.35
N PRO A 1099 12.71 56.62 49.08
CA PRO A 1099 11.82 57.67 48.50
C PRO A 1099 12.28 58.07 47.05
N THR A 1100 11.71 58.95 46.22
CA THR A 1100 10.43 59.72 46.00
C THR A 1100 10.48 60.23 44.53
N GLY A 1101 9.47 60.78 43.85
CA GLY A 1101 8.16 61.36 44.21
C GLY A 1101 8.13 62.88 43.90
N GLY A 1102 7.07 63.48 43.35
CA GLY A 1102 5.75 63.03 42.89
C GLY A 1102 4.82 64.26 42.64
N PHE A 1103 3.52 64.08 42.36
CA PHE A 1103 2.34 64.95 42.67
C PHE A 1103 1.20 64.90 41.60
N ASN A 1104 0.05 64.34 41.99
CA ASN A 1104 -1.29 64.56 41.37
C ASN A 1104 -1.96 65.78 42.12
N PRO A 1105 -3.30 66.11 42.15
CA PRO A 1105 -4.53 65.29 42.01
C PRO A 1105 -5.78 66.02 41.33
N PRO A 1106 -7.07 65.97 41.80
CA PRO A 1106 -8.17 65.06 41.33
C PRO A 1106 -9.59 65.78 41.18
N PRO A 1107 -10.81 65.15 41.31
CA PRO A 1107 -11.47 63.97 40.69
C PRO A 1107 -12.88 64.33 40.02
N PRO A 1108 -14.08 63.67 40.22
CA PRO A 1108 -14.79 63.03 39.08
C PRO A 1108 -16.35 63.18 38.95
N SER A 1109 -16.95 62.54 37.92
CA SER A 1109 -18.07 61.54 38.00
C SER A 1109 -19.42 61.74 37.26
N GLN A 1110 -19.95 60.59 36.77
CA GLN A 1110 -21.37 60.14 36.63
C GLN A 1110 -22.07 59.99 35.24
N PHE A 1111 -22.35 58.70 34.90
CA PHE A 1111 -23.52 58.12 34.16
C PHE A 1111 -23.69 58.41 32.64
N SER A 1112 -24.23 57.50 31.79
CA SER A 1112 -24.70 56.09 31.96
C SER A 1112 -25.01 55.34 30.63
N ASN A 1113 -24.98 53.99 30.69
CA ASN A 1113 -25.69 52.97 29.85
C ASN A 1113 -25.14 52.50 28.46
N VAL A 1114 -24.90 51.17 28.36
CA VAL A 1114 -25.41 50.15 27.36
C VAL A 1114 -25.32 50.46 25.85
N ARG A 1115 -24.88 49.57 24.93
CA ARG A 1115 -24.29 48.20 24.98
C ARG A 1115 -23.18 48.12 23.90
N SER A 1116 -22.32 47.09 23.92
CA SER A 1116 -21.32 46.83 22.86
C SER A 1116 -21.46 45.40 22.31
N ALA A 1117 -21.44 45.27 20.99
CA ALA A 1117 -21.33 44.00 20.26
C ALA A 1117 -19.87 43.46 20.28
N PRO A 1118 -19.59 42.24 19.78
CA PRO A 1118 -18.30 41.57 19.96
C PRO A 1118 -17.09 42.25 19.29
N ILE A 1119 -15.91 41.90 19.79
CA ILE A 1119 -14.62 42.00 19.08
C ILE A 1119 -14.28 40.56 18.67
N LEU A 1120 -13.90 40.35 17.41
CA LEU A 1120 -13.54 39.02 16.89
C LEU A 1120 -12.23 38.49 17.52
N PRO A 1121 -12.01 37.16 17.55
CA PRO A 1121 -10.81 36.57 18.12
C PRO A 1121 -9.52 36.86 17.35
N ASP A 1122 -8.41 36.80 18.07
CA ASP A 1122 -7.02 36.90 17.58
C ASP A 1122 -6.60 35.55 16.94
N LEU A 1123 -6.93 35.36 15.66
CA LEU A 1123 -6.56 34.18 14.87
C LEU A 1123 -5.10 34.27 14.39
N ASN A 1124 -4.15 34.09 15.31
CA ASN A 1124 -2.74 33.89 14.94
C ASN A 1124 -1.92 33.16 16.02
N ASN A 1125 -2.43 32.02 16.53
CA ASN A 1125 -1.71 31.17 17.49
C ASN A 1125 -2.22 29.70 17.52
N LYS A 1126 -2.13 29.00 16.37
CA LYS A 1126 -2.23 27.53 16.31
C LYS A 1126 -1.74 27.01 14.93
N TRP A 1127 -0.47 26.65 14.84
CA TRP A 1127 0.15 25.64 13.94
C TRP A 1127 1.67 25.66 14.20
N LYS A 1128 2.09 25.01 15.30
CA LYS A 1128 3.44 24.57 15.72
C LYS A 1128 3.33 23.77 17.03
#